data_AF-A0AA39Q307-F1
#
_entry.id   AF-A0AA39Q307-F1
#
_cell.length_a   1.000
_cell.length_b   1.000
_cell.length_c   1.000
_cell.angle_alpha   90.00
_cell.angle_beta   90.00
_cell.angle_gamma   90.00
#
_symmetry.space_group_name_H-M   'P 1'
#
loop_
_entity.id
_entity.type
_entity.pdbx_description
1 polymer ?
#
loop_
_entity_poly.entity_id
_entity_poly.type
_entity_poly.pdbx_seq_one_letter_code
_entity_poly.pdbx_strand_id
1 'polypeptide(L)'
;MLNVFSLSQIYYDHQKLQLSLMLEEERSGFYYIEDVEVRWIIFRDITRLRLSCATGKIVYKGGTVNIDALNPESKTVWSLKLPVTGSSTMIEFKLYTPRRLMFHKCIGRAQIPIAQISNSDQDEDPFFLFSRTSIPIVKLNVICSEDCKETAAGLVRDAMKPTEPLKRISSGLDRVAAVKRMMDIVMESHPAAKFAWNIVSMGVDILKRQQDMDTQVVKLYSAMLSTYQQASNDEWLQKIASLEPLYESLFKQTIHCAKFLERYAKQGIMGRALNIRLADDIEEFRKGFEDLTQKIQAQVLKENHREVHDHREQYRMDQALLELVPDVKLDPKRECMPGTRRQAIKYLHTWIVTGLGNTLWCRGMAGTGKSSLMATLYGDLTSRAIIPCSFAAFLRYDRNIPAESSSLISNIAYSLCKSSYGLGRAISQVIEEKPWVLRMPITSAKEQFRLLLQDPLRSIHGLADRGPLVVIIDGLDECIVPRDIVPVLAGGFGQDLCFVRLIIASRPLEHIQNVFDATKPAIPIIDLDPSTDSDADRDIQLYIGSRFHDMYEELPSDDSREFRHQCEALHVVDILTHQAKGLFIWAVTVCDFISEFPCESRLKMLLGDRGIAIDSLNTLYRTALGAIVSENSRKDPILREHIRNVLAAIIAAGGPIHVNRIDRAVHRPGNLSVSYVLNKLWSVIQLSENTILPVHQSFYDFLQDPEQCGDEWYIDDEQKQKASDSLKMVDD
;
A
#
# COMPACT_ATOMS: atom_id res chain seq x y z
N MET A 1 -11.18 8.24 17.36
CA MET A 1 -10.02 7.85 18.19
C MET A 1 -10.10 6.38 18.63
N LEU A 2 -10.54 5.49 17.74
CA LEU A 2 -10.64 4.03 17.93
C LEU A 2 -10.50 3.41 16.53
N ASN A 3 -9.27 3.24 16.04
CA ASN A 3 -8.92 2.40 14.87
C ASN A 3 -7.42 2.38 14.52
N VAL A 4 -6.56 3.12 15.22
CA VAL A 4 -5.10 3.10 14.98
C VAL A 4 -4.42 1.88 15.65
N PHE A 5 -5.01 1.31 16.71
CA PHE A 5 -4.46 0.16 17.43
C PHE A 5 -4.66 -1.20 16.73
N SER A 6 -5.60 -1.34 15.78
CA SER A 6 -5.83 -2.64 15.12
C SER A 6 -4.87 -2.88 13.96
N LEU A 7 -4.43 -1.85 13.25
CA LEU A 7 -3.51 -1.98 12.12
C LEU A 7 -2.07 -2.28 12.56
N SER A 8 -1.62 -1.75 13.71
CA SER A 8 -0.32 -2.11 14.30
C SER A 8 -0.29 -3.56 14.78
N GLN A 9 -1.41 -4.05 15.31
CA GLN A 9 -1.54 -5.44 15.77
C GLN A 9 -1.60 -6.41 14.57
N ILE A 10 -2.30 -6.05 13.49
CA ILE A 10 -2.36 -6.86 12.26
C ILE A 10 -1.00 -6.90 11.55
N TYR A 11 -0.24 -5.79 11.54
CA TYR A 11 1.12 -5.75 11.00
C TYR A 11 2.08 -6.60 11.86
N TYR A 12 1.93 -6.54 13.19
CA TYR A 12 2.69 -7.36 14.14
C TYR A 12 2.39 -8.85 13.98
N ASP A 13 1.11 -9.23 13.82
CA ASP A 13 0.68 -10.61 13.64
C ASP A 13 1.07 -11.15 12.23
N HIS A 14 1.08 -10.31 11.20
CA HIS A 14 1.51 -10.68 9.85
C HIS A 14 3.04 -10.84 9.74
N GLN A 15 3.84 -10.01 10.43
CA GLN A 15 5.29 -10.22 10.56
C GLN A 15 5.60 -11.47 11.40
N LYS A 16 4.82 -11.73 12.46
CA LYS A 16 4.90 -12.95 13.28
C LYS A 16 4.60 -14.21 12.46
N LEU A 17 3.63 -14.16 11.54
CA LEU A 17 3.29 -15.25 10.62
C LEU A 17 4.33 -15.44 9.50
N GLN A 18 4.90 -14.37 8.94
CA GLN A 18 5.96 -14.46 7.92
C GLN A 18 7.27 -15.03 8.51
N LEU A 19 7.63 -14.66 9.75
CA LEU A 19 8.74 -15.30 10.46
C LEU A 19 8.45 -16.78 10.75
N SER A 20 7.24 -17.14 11.17
CA SER A 20 6.90 -18.54 11.44
C SER A 20 6.89 -19.41 10.17
N LEU A 21 6.43 -18.86 9.04
CA LEU A 21 6.39 -19.56 7.74
C LEU A 21 7.78 -19.68 7.09
N MET A 22 8.67 -18.72 7.29
CA MET A 22 10.07 -18.84 6.87
C MET A 22 10.86 -19.86 7.73
N LEU A 23 10.48 -20.06 8.98
CA LEU A 23 11.15 -20.97 9.93
C LEU A 23 10.63 -22.42 9.90
N GLU A 24 9.53 -22.71 9.20
CA GLU A 24 9.11 -24.10 8.93
C GLU A 24 10.03 -24.80 7.90
N GLU A 25 10.74 -24.05 7.04
CA GLU A 25 11.73 -24.60 6.11
C GLU A 25 13.09 -24.95 6.77
N GLU A 26 13.37 -24.49 7.99
CA GLU A 26 14.64 -24.74 8.71
C GLU A 26 14.50 -25.63 9.97
N ARG A 27 13.76 -26.74 9.89
CA ARG A 27 13.88 -27.84 10.88
C ARG A 27 15.22 -28.61 10.75
N SER A 28 16.36 -27.92 10.74
CA SER A 28 17.70 -28.52 10.79
C SER A 28 18.40 -28.07 12.08
N GLY A 29 18.76 -28.92 13.03
CA GLY A 29 19.61 -30.11 12.91
C GLY A 29 20.94 -29.83 13.63
N PHE A 30 20.88 -29.51 14.94
CA PHE A 30 22.06 -29.32 15.79
C PHE A 30 22.28 -30.57 16.64
N TYR A 31 23.37 -31.28 16.38
CA TYR A 31 23.76 -32.49 17.12
C TYR A 31 24.92 -32.21 18.06
N TYR A 32 24.87 -32.77 19.28
CA TYR A 32 25.97 -32.73 20.23
C TYR A 32 26.55 -34.13 20.41
N ILE A 33 27.85 -34.29 20.11
CA ILE A 33 28.60 -35.46 20.58
C ILE A 33 28.91 -35.20 22.05
N GLU A 34 28.60 -36.15 22.93
CA GLU A 34 28.87 -36.02 24.37
C GLU A 34 30.08 -36.83 24.77
N ASP A 35 30.10 -38.12 24.39
CA ASP A 35 31.12 -39.08 24.79
C ASP A 35 31.48 -40.05 23.64
N VAL A 36 32.75 -40.48 23.62
CA VAL A 36 33.28 -41.50 22.71
C VAL A 36 33.94 -42.60 23.54
N GLU A 37 33.39 -43.80 23.50
CA GLU A 37 33.86 -44.97 24.24
C GLU A 37 34.74 -45.86 23.35
N VAL A 38 35.97 -46.17 23.78
CA VAL A 38 36.79 -47.22 23.16
C VAL A 38 36.53 -48.55 23.86
N ARG A 39 36.17 -49.55 23.06
CA ARG A 39 35.88 -50.91 23.55
C ARG A 39 37.01 -51.91 23.30
N TRP A 40 37.90 -51.67 22.33
CA TRP A 40 38.94 -52.65 21.97
C TRP A 40 40.13 -52.01 21.24
N ILE A 41 41.35 -52.53 21.48
CA ILE A 41 42.62 -52.05 20.87
C ILE A 41 43.56 -53.24 20.58
N ILE A 42 44.14 -53.31 19.37
CA ILE A 42 45.08 -54.41 18.97
C ILE A 42 46.47 -54.31 19.63
N PHE A 43 46.99 -53.11 19.88
CA PHE A 43 48.38 -52.92 20.30
C PHE A 43 48.58 -53.14 21.80
N ARG A 44 49.31 -54.20 22.19
CA ARG A 44 49.56 -54.56 23.59
C ARG A 44 50.67 -53.72 24.28
N ASP A 45 51.55 -53.08 23.50
CA ASP A 45 52.72 -52.36 24.04
C ASP A 45 52.55 -50.84 24.13
N ILE A 46 51.33 -50.32 23.90
CA ILE A 46 51.04 -48.88 23.93
C ILE A 46 50.33 -48.52 25.24
N THR A 47 51.00 -47.71 26.07
CA THR A 47 50.49 -47.33 27.40
C THR A 47 49.68 -46.02 27.41
N ARG A 48 49.67 -45.26 26.31
CA ARG A 48 48.93 -43.99 26.19
C ARG A 48 48.43 -43.77 24.77
N LEU A 49 47.22 -43.24 24.63
CA LEU A 49 46.65 -42.88 23.32
C LEU A 49 46.02 -41.50 23.34
N ARG A 50 46.04 -40.83 22.18
CA ARG A 50 45.38 -39.53 21.96
C ARG A 50 44.41 -39.60 20.80
N LEU A 51 43.15 -39.24 21.05
CA LEU A 51 42.11 -39.14 20.05
C LEU A 51 41.97 -37.68 19.59
N SER A 52 41.76 -37.44 18.29
CA SER A 52 41.32 -36.15 17.75
C SER A 52 40.15 -36.34 16.82
N CYS A 53 39.18 -35.44 16.90
CA CYS A 53 38.02 -35.34 16.04
C CYS A 53 38.17 -34.10 15.13
N ALA A 54 37.65 -34.11 13.91
CA ALA A 54 37.65 -32.93 13.05
C ALA A 54 36.37 -32.88 12.20
N THR A 55 35.87 -31.67 11.96
CA THR A 55 34.81 -31.39 10.99
C THR A 55 35.36 -30.43 9.93
N GLY A 56 35.51 -30.92 8.70
CA GLY A 56 36.16 -30.17 7.62
C GLY A 56 37.58 -29.72 7.99
N LYS A 57 37.80 -28.40 8.09
CA LYS A 57 39.11 -27.79 8.45
C LYS A 57 39.31 -27.59 9.95
N ILE A 58 38.27 -27.75 10.77
CA ILE A 58 38.33 -27.48 12.21
C ILE A 58 38.69 -28.78 12.94
N VAL A 59 39.80 -28.77 13.67
CA VAL A 59 40.32 -29.93 14.40
C VAL A 59 40.10 -29.77 15.90
N TYR A 60 39.30 -30.66 16.46
CA TYR A 60 39.01 -30.78 17.88
C TYR A 60 39.85 -31.89 18.50
N LYS A 61 40.86 -31.52 19.29
CA LYS A 61 41.72 -32.52 19.93
C LYS A 61 41.05 -33.08 21.18
N GLY A 62 40.79 -34.37 21.20
CA GLY A 62 40.38 -35.10 22.40
C GLY A 62 41.54 -35.30 23.38
N GLY A 63 41.19 -35.76 24.58
CA GLY A 63 42.10 -36.04 25.68
C GLY A 63 43.13 -37.15 25.38
N THR A 64 44.15 -37.23 26.23
CA THR A 64 45.12 -38.35 26.24
C THR A 64 44.77 -39.26 27.41
N VAL A 65 44.66 -40.56 27.18
CA VAL A 65 44.31 -41.52 28.24
C VAL A 65 45.40 -42.57 28.37
N ASN A 66 45.70 -42.96 29.62
CA ASN A 66 46.56 -44.10 29.94
C ASN A 66 45.78 -45.38 29.73
N ILE A 67 46.38 -46.35 29.05
CA ILE A 67 45.83 -47.70 28.90
C ILE A 67 46.60 -48.56 29.90
N ASP A 68 45.91 -48.99 30.95
CA ASP A 68 46.50 -49.93 31.90
C ASP A 68 46.59 -51.30 31.23
N ALA A 69 47.79 -51.89 31.29
CA ALA A 69 48.08 -53.15 30.65
C ALA A 69 47.27 -54.29 31.31
N LEU A 70 46.55 -55.05 30.48
CA LEU A 70 45.89 -56.35 30.76
C LEU A 70 44.41 -56.34 31.20
N ASN A 71 43.54 -55.50 30.63
CA ASN A 71 42.13 -55.89 30.54
C ASN A 71 41.48 -55.52 29.19
N PRO A 72 41.24 -56.49 28.28
CA PRO A 72 40.64 -56.23 26.97
C PRO A 72 39.17 -55.76 27.02
N GLU A 73 38.54 -55.74 28.19
CA GLU A 73 37.17 -55.24 28.41
C GLU A 73 37.12 -53.85 29.09
N SER A 74 38.27 -53.20 29.34
CA SER A 74 38.27 -51.89 29.98
C SER A 74 37.71 -50.81 29.04
N LYS A 75 36.50 -50.32 29.34
CA LYS A 75 35.87 -49.20 28.64
C LYS A 75 36.58 -47.91 29.00
N THR A 76 37.11 -47.22 28.01
CA THR A 76 37.71 -45.89 28.19
C THR A 76 36.86 -44.85 27.47
N VAL A 77 36.38 -43.85 28.21
CA VAL A 77 35.48 -42.81 27.69
C VAL A 77 36.26 -41.50 27.47
N TRP A 78 36.14 -40.94 26.27
CA TRP A 78 36.58 -39.59 25.95
C TRP A 78 35.38 -38.66 25.84
N SER A 79 35.25 -37.75 26.79
CA SER A 79 34.24 -36.70 26.71
C SER A 79 34.64 -35.63 25.70
N LEU A 80 33.81 -35.44 24.68
CA LEU A 80 34.07 -34.63 23.49
C LEU A 80 32.83 -33.83 23.14
N LYS A 81 32.64 -32.67 23.77
CA LYS A 81 31.47 -31.80 23.52
C LYS A 81 31.65 -30.96 22.26
N LEU A 82 30.97 -31.35 21.19
CA LEU A 82 31.09 -30.72 19.86
C LEU A 82 29.72 -30.38 19.27
N PRO A 83 29.45 -29.11 18.92
CA PRO A 83 28.26 -28.75 18.15
C PRO A 83 28.50 -29.03 16.67
N VAL A 84 27.65 -29.84 16.05
CA VAL A 84 27.71 -30.17 14.63
C VAL A 84 26.42 -29.71 13.94
N THR A 85 26.57 -29.02 12.81
CA THR A 85 25.47 -28.44 12.03
C THR A 85 25.21 -29.27 10.77
N GLY A 86 23.98 -29.72 10.58
CA GLY A 86 23.52 -30.37 9.35
C GLY A 86 23.82 -31.87 9.28
N SER A 87 22.84 -32.66 8.81
CA SER A 87 22.85 -34.13 8.79
C SER A 87 23.87 -34.77 7.84
N SER A 88 24.41 -34.00 6.88
CA SER A 88 25.42 -34.47 5.90
C SER A 88 26.87 -34.23 6.33
N THR A 89 27.11 -33.67 7.52
CA THR A 89 28.46 -33.33 7.98
C THR A 89 29.30 -34.59 8.29
N MET A 90 30.47 -34.68 7.67
CA MET A 90 31.45 -35.76 7.90
C MET A 90 32.38 -35.44 9.07
N ILE A 91 32.53 -36.40 9.98
CA ILE A 91 33.36 -36.29 11.16
C ILE A 91 34.54 -37.23 11.04
N GLU A 92 35.76 -36.70 11.15
CA GLU A 92 36.98 -37.48 11.07
C GLU A 92 37.60 -37.73 12.46
N PHE A 93 37.69 -39.00 12.85
CA PHE A 93 38.43 -39.43 14.03
C PHE A 93 39.83 -39.90 13.65
N LYS A 94 40.86 -39.44 14.38
CA LYS A 94 42.27 -39.83 14.23
C LYS A 94 42.88 -40.16 15.58
N LEU A 95 43.70 -41.21 15.61
CA LEU A 95 44.32 -41.74 16.81
C LEU A 95 45.85 -41.70 16.69
N TYR A 96 46.55 -41.27 17.74
CA TYR A 96 47.99 -41.07 17.75
C TYR A 96 48.70 -41.74 18.92
N THR A 97 49.95 -42.18 18.70
CA THR A 97 50.87 -42.63 19.76
C THR A 97 51.43 -41.47 20.58
N PRO A 98 51.93 -41.71 21.80
CA PRO A 98 52.59 -40.68 22.61
C PRO A 98 53.93 -40.23 22.01
N ARG A 99 54.33 -38.99 22.26
CA ARG A 99 55.61 -38.40 21.83
C ARG A 99 56.79 -39.19 22.41
N ARG A 100 57.67 -39.73 21.55
CA ARG A 100 59.05 -40.11 21.95
C ARG A 100 60.15 -39.29 21.27
N LEU A 101 60.01 -38.86 20.01
CA LEU A 101 60.89 -37.86 19.40
C LEU A 101 60.12 -37.02 18.35
N MET A 102 59.78 -35.78 18.73
CA MET A 102 59.26 -34.65 17.93
C MET A 102 57.95 -34.80 17.11
N PHE A 103 57.51 -35.99 16.67
CA PHE A 103 56.28 -36.14 15.85
C PHE A 103 55.30 -37.20 16.40
N HIS A 104 53.99 -36.92 16.30
CA HIS A 104 52.94 -37.89 16.65
C HIS A 104 52.66 -38.77 15.42
N LYS A 105 52.79 -40.10 15.56
CA LYS A 105 52.45 -41.03 14.47
C LYS A 105 50.95 -41.35 14.55
N CYS A 106 50.20 -40.99 13.51
CA CYS A 106 48.80 -41.39 13.37
C CYS A 106 48.75 -42.91 13.10
N ILE A 107 48.10 -43.64 14.00
CA ILE A 107 48.00 -45.10 13.93
C ILE A 107 46.67 -45.56 13.35
N GLY A 108 45.59 -44.79 13.50
CA GLY A 108 44.30 -45.14 12.89
C GLY A 108 43.42 -43.93 12.60
N ARG A 109 42.55 -44.06 11.59
CA ARG A 109 41.56 -43.03 11.21
C ARG A 109 40.23 -43.62 10.75
N ALA A 110 39.15 -42.86 10.92
CA ALA A 110 37.83 -43.15 10.38
C ALA A 110 37.10 -41.83 10.05
N GLN A 111 36.28 -41.83 9.01
CA GLN A 111 35.40 -40.71 8.66
C GLN A 111 33.96 -41.22 8.66
N ILE A 112 33.10 -40.57 9.44
CA ILE A 112 31.74 -41.03 9.73
C ILE A 112 30.76 -39.87 9.50
N PRO A 113 29.69 -40.05 8.70
CA PRO A 113 28.61 -39.07 8.57
C PRO A 113 27.82 -38.93 9.87
N ILE A 114 27.46 -37.70 10.27
CA ILE A 114 26.70 -37.47 11.52
C ILE A 114 25.32 -38.16 11.51
N ALA A 115 24.66 -38.28 10.36
CA ALA A 115 23.40 -39.02 10.23
C ALA A 115 23.49 -40.51 10.60
N GLN A 116 24.69 -41.13 10.47
CA GLN A 116 24.91 -42.52 10.90
C GLN A 116 25.17 -42.62 12.42
N ILE A 117 25.60 -41.54 13.04
CA ILE A 117 25.86 -41.47 14.49
C ILE A 117 24.55 -41.13 15.24
N SER A 118 23.67 -40.32 14.65
CA SER A 118 22.39 -39.93 15.25
C SER A 118 21.33 -41.04 15.23
N ASN A 119 21.43 -41.99 14.29
CA ASN A 119 20.45 -43.07 14.08
C ASN A 119 20.88 -44.43 14.64
N SER A 120 22.06 -44.54 15.26
CA SER A 120 22.50 -45.81 15.84
C SER A 120 21.79 -46.03 17.19
N ASP A 121 20.82 -46.95 17.22
CA ASP A 121 20.39 -47.56 18.48
C ASP A 121 21.62 -48.13 19.20
N GLN A 122 21.65 -48.04 20.54
CA GLN A 122 22.84 -48.28 21.38
C GLN A 122 23.50 -49.68 21.25
N ASP A 123 23.00 -50.56 20.37
CA ASP A 123 23.43 -51.95 20.23
C ASP A 123 23.66 -52.49 18.81
N GLU A 124 23.68 -51.68 17.73
CA GLU A 124 24.15 -52.18 16.40
C GLU A 124 25.29 -51.38 15.75
N ASP A 125 26.21 -52.17 15.18
CA ASP A 125 27.49 -51.96 14.51
C ASP A 125 28.46 -50.84 14.99
N PRO A 126 29.60 -51.22 15.61
CA PRO A 126 30.57 -50.25 16.10
C PRO A 126 31.47 -49.67 15.00
N PHE A 127 31.93 -48.43 15.20
CA PHE A 127 32.84 -47.80 14.26
C PHE A 127 34.28 -48.26 14.46
N PHE A 128 34.93 -48.71 13.39
CA PHE A 128 36.33 -49.14 13.43
C PHE A 128 37.29 -48.05 12.92
N LEU A 129 38.34 -47.78 13.68
CA LEU A 129 39.49 -47.00 13.23
C LEU A 129 40.49 -47.93 12.54
N PHE A 130 40.84 -47.64 11.30
CA PHE A 130 41.71 -48.48 10.49
C PHE A 130 43.15 -47.95 10.40
N SER A 131 44.11 -48.87 10.35
CA SER A 131 45.52 -48.58 10.08
C SER A 131 45.75 -48.10 8.65
N ARG A 132 46.96 -47.63 8.34
CA ARG A 132 47.37 -47.33 6.96
C ARG A 132 47.35 -48.55 6.03
N THR A 133 47.38 -49.77 6.58
CA THR A 133 47.28 -51.04 5.84
C THR A 133 45.88 -51.66 5.92
N SER A 134 44.86 -50.86 6.28
CA SER A 134 43.44 -51.25 6.34
C SER A 134 43.09 -52.34 7.36
N ILE A 135 43.92 -52.53 8.40
CA ILE A 135 43.62 -53.44 9.51
C ILE A 135 42.83 -52.65 10.57
N PRO A 136 41.68 -53.14 11.08
CA PRO A 136 40.93 -52.46 12.14
C PRO A 136 41.74 -52.48 13.44
N ILE A 137 42.04 -51.32 14.02
CA ILE A 137 42.90 -51.22 15.22
C ILE A 137 42.08 -50.95 16.47
N VAL A 138 41.04 -50.10 16.38
CA VAL A 138 40.26 -49.65 17.54
C VAL A 138 38.77 -49.66 17.23
N LYS A 139 37.97 -50.13 18.18
CA LYS A 139 36.50 -50.12 18.14
C LYS A 139 35.96 -48.94 18.96
N LEU A 140 35.20 -48.04 18.33
CA LEU A 140 34.58 -46.85 18.93
C LEU A 140 33.06 -46.99 19.01
N ASN A 141 32.50 -46.53 20.11
CA ASN A 141 31.07 -46.27 20.29
C ASN A 141 30.86 -44.78 20.58
N VAL A 142 29.94 -44.12 19.89
CA VAL A 142 29.77 -42.66 19.95
C VAL A 142 28.38 -42.34 20.47
N ILE A 143 28.29 -41.47 21.48
CA ILE A 143 27.03 -41.11 22.13
C ILE A 143 26.68 -39.66 21.76
N CYS A 144 25.47 -39.47 21.22
CA CYS A 144 24.91 -38.18 20.81
C CYS A 144 23.60 -37.87 21.55
N SER A 145 23.35 -36.59 21.83
CA SER A 145 22.11 -36.12 22.46
C SER A 145 21.51 -34.93 21.71
N GLU A 146 20.17 -34.90 21.62
CA GLU A 146 19.37 -33.80 21.08
C GLU A 146 18.70 -32.94 22.18
N ASP A 147 18.67 -33.37 23.45
CA ASP A 147 17.81 -32.75 24.48
C ASP A 147 18.59 -31.90 25.51
N CYS A 148 18.34 -30.58 25.51
CA CYS A 148 19.06 -29.56 26.28
C CYS A 148 18.73 -29.49 27.79
N LYS A 149 17.82 -30.32 28.32
CA LYS A 149 17.38 -30.23 29.72
C LYS A 149 18.42 -30.72 30.74
N GLU A 150 19.23 -31.73 30.40
CA GLU A 150 20.16 -32.33 31.37
C GLU A 150 21.40 -31.48 31.66
N THR A 151 21.88 -30.71 30.68
CA THR A 151 23.06 -29.84 30.87
C THR A 151 22.76 -28.67 31.82
N ALA A 152 21.55 -28.10 31.76
CA ALA A 152 21.10 -27.05 32.68
C ALA A 152 20.83 -27.61 34.10
N ALA A 153 20.26 -28.82 34.21
CA ALA A 153 20.02 -29.48 35.50
C ALA A 153 21.30 -29.95 36.20
N GLY A 154 22.37 -30.24 35.46
CA GLY A 154 23.71 -30.52 36.01
C GLY A 154 24.32 -29.32 36.72
N LEU A 155 24.18 -28.12 36.14
CA LEU A 155 24.68 -26.85 36.72
C LEU A 155 23.92 -26.42 37.99
N VAL A 156 22.65 -26.81 38.13
CA VAL A 156 21.79 -26.47 39.27
C VAL A 156 22.09 -27.34 40.50
N ARG A 157 22.59 -28.56 40.33
CA ARG A 157 22.83 -29.50 41.45
C ARG A 157 24.09 -29.19 42.27
N ASP A 158 25.10 -28.57 41.67
CA ASP A 158 26.38 -28.28 42.34
C ASP A 158 26.43 -26.90 43.05
N ALA A 159 25.38 -26.09 42.91
CA ALA A 159 25.26 -24.81 43.61
C ALA A 159 24.54 -24.99 44.96
N MET A 160 25.31 -24.90 46.05
CA MET A 160 24.88 -25.03 47.46
C MET A 160 23.54 -24.34 47.78
N LYS A 161 22.71 -25.06 48.56
CA LYS A 161 21.40 -24.64 49.10
C LYS A 161 21.54 -23.50 50.14
N PRO A 162 20.52 -22.65 50.29
CA PRO A 162 20.56 -21.47 51.15
C PRO A 162 20.44 -21.82 52.65
N THR A 163 21.28 -21.19 53.46
CA THR A 163 21.06 -20.98 54.90
C THR A 163 21.13 -19.49 55.16
N GLU A 164 19.98 -18.93 55.59
CA GLU A 164 19.72 -17.57 56.08
C GLU A 164 19.17 -16.48 55.12
N PRO A 165 18.30 -15.58 55.61
CA PRO A 165 17.55 -14.63 54.79
C PRO A 165 18.27 -13.27 54.66
N LEU A 166 18.52 -12.87 53.41
CA LEU A 166 19.16 -11.60 53.05
C LEU A 166 18.18 -10.41 53.12
N LYS A 167 18.52 -9.38 53.91
CA LYS A 167 18.00 -8.01 53.81
C LYS A 167 19.02 -7.12 53.09
N ARG A 168 18.53 -6.34 52.12
CA ARG A 168 19.20 -5.43 51.16
C ARG A 168 19.48 -6.08 49.81
N ILE A 169 18.69 -5.69 48.79
CA ILE A 169 19.05 -5.44 47.37
C ILE A 169 17.72 -5.08 46.67
N SER A 170 17.38 -3.79 46.58
CA SER A 170 16.22 -3.32 45.81
C SER A 170 16.61 -2.98 44.36
N SER A 171 17.75 -2.34 44.13
CA SER A 171 18.18 -1.85 42.81
C SER A 171 18.56 -2.93 41.78
N GLY A 172 18.90 -4.15 42.23
CA GLY A 172 19.21 -5.27 41.35
C GLY A 172 17.96 -5.99 40.81
N LEU A 173 16.84 -5.93 41.52
CA LEU A 173 15.59 -6.59 41.13
C LEU A 173 14.89 -5.86 39.98
N ASP A 174 14.96 -4.53 39.94
CA ASP A 174 14.37 -3.71 38.88
C ASP A 174 15.03 -3.96 37.51
N ARG A 175 16.35 -4.14 37.48
CA ARG A 175 17.11 -4.49 36.26
C ARG A 175 16.67 -5.83 35.69
N VAL A 176 16.37 -6.78 36.58
CA VAL A 176 16.02 -8.16 36.20
C VAL A 176 14.61 -8.25 35.66
N ALA A 177 13.68 -7.44 36.18
CA ALA A 177 12.33 -7.35 35.66
C ALA A 177 12.29 -6.80 34.23
N ALA A 178 13.11 -5.79 33.90
CA ALA A 178 13.21 -5.24 32.55
C ALA A 178 13.79 -6.26 31.55
N VAL A 179 14.89 -6.92 31.92
CA VAL A 179 15.50 -7.97 31.07
C VAL A 179 14.57 -9.16 30.86
N LYS A 180 13.82 -9.55 31.90
CA LYS A 180 12.83 -10.63 31.79
C LYS A 180 11.77 -10.32 30.73
N ARG A 181 11.23 -9.09 30.71
CA ARG A 181 10.23 -8.67 29.72
C ARG A 181 10.76 -8.73 28.28
N MET A 182 11.96 -8.21 28.05
CA MET A 182 12.63 -8.32 26.75
C MET A 182 12.83 -9.78 26.34
N MET A 183 13.32 -10.61 27.26
CA MET A 183 13.51 -12.04 26.98
C MET A 183 12.19 -12.74 26.70
N ASP A 184 11.11 -12.44 27.41
CA ASP A 184 9.79 -13.00 27.12
C ASP A 184 9.31 -12.64 25.69
N ILE A 185 9.68 -11.47 25.16
CA ILE A 185 9.38 -11.04 23.78
C ILE A 185 10.28 -11.75 22.74
N VAL A 186 11.57 -11.97 23.04
CA VAL A 186 12.54 -12.59 22.09
C VAL A 186 12.62 -14.12 22.20
N MET A 187 12.17 -14.71 23.31
CA MET A 187 12.20 -16.17 23.55
C MET A 187 11.19 -16.95 22.68
N GLU A 188 10.15 -16.29 22.16
CA GLU A 188 9.21 -16.91 21.20
C GLU A 188 9.81 -17.10 19.80
N SER A 189 10.93 -16.41 19.48
CA SER A 189 11.48 -16.32 18.12
C SER A 189 12.89 -16.86 17.92
N HIS A 190 13.71 -17.09 18.97
CA HIS A 190 15.09 -17.58 18.81
C HIS A 190 15.59 -18.51 19.94
N PRO A 191 16.03 -19.77 19.66
CA PRO A 191 16.50 -20.73 20.69
C PRO A 191 17.65 -20.22 21.57
N ALA A 192 18.56 -19.40 21.01
CA ALA A 192 19.66 -18.81 21.78
C ALA A 192 19.20 -17.78 22.83
N ALA A 193 18.05 -17.13 22.65
CA ALA A 193 17.51 -16.18 23.63
C ALA A 193 17.11 -16.88 24.93
N LYS A 194 16.47 -18.06 24.82
CA LYS A 194 16.11 -18.90 25.97
C LYS A 194 17.34 -19.38 26.75
N PHE A 195 18.40 -19.77 26.03
CA PHE A 195 19.66 -20.18 26.67
C PHE A 195 20.39 -18.99 27.32
N ALA A 196 20.43 -17.84 26.64
CA ALA A 196 20.99 -16.61 27.19
C ALA A 196 20.26 -16.14 28.44
N TRP A 197 18.92 -16.23 28.47
CA TRP A 197 18.12 -15.87 29.65
C TRP A 197 18.46 -16.72 30.88
N ASN A 198 18.60 -18.04 30.72
CA ASN A 198 18.99 -18.92 31.83
C ASN A 198 20.32 -18.45 32.45
N ILE A 199 21.32 -18.12 31.62
CA ILE A 199 22.63 -17.62 32.07
C ILE A 199 22.52 -16.26 32.77
N VAL A 200 21.77 -15.33 32.18
CA VAL A 200 21.60 -13.99 32.71
C VAL A 200 20.88 -14.03 34.06
N SER A 201 19.86 -14.88 34.20
CA SER A 201 19.14 -15.09 35.45
C SER A 201 20.02 -15.66 36.57
N MET A 202 20.97 -16.56 36.27
CA MET A 202 21.96 -17.05 37.25
C MET A 202 22.87 -15.94 37.77
N GLY A 203 23.23 -14.98 36.90
CA GLY A 203 24.03 -13.81 37.26
C GLY A 203 23.42 -12.96 38.36
N VAL A 204 22.09 -12.95 38.45
CA VAL A 204 21.34 -12.23 39.49
C VAL A 204 21.59 -12.84 40.86
N ASP A 205 21.60 -14.17 40.96
CA ASP A 205 21.85 -14.87 42.22
C ASP A 205 23.31 -14.80 42.63
N ILE A 206 24.22 -14.72 41.66
CA ILE A 206 25.65 -14.45 41.85
C ILE A 206 25.86 -13.04 42.42
N LEU A 207 25.19 -12.01 41.87
CA LEU A 207 25.26 -10.64 42.40
C LEU A 207 24.63 -10.49 43.79
N LYS A 208 23.72 -11.37 44.21
CA LYS A 208 23.17 -11.38 45.57
C LYS A 208 24.15 -11.94 46.62
N ARG A 209 25.19 -12.69 46.21
CA ARG A 209 26.15 -13.40 47.09
C ARG A 209 27.51 -12.70 47.21
N GLN A 210 27.56 -11.37 47.03
CA GLN A 210 28.77 -10.52 46.88
C GLN A 210 29.90 -10.73 47.91
N GLN A 211 29.66 -11.37 49.05
CA GLN A 211 30.59 -11.45 50.17
C GLN A 211 31.75 -12.47 50.00
N ASP A 212 31.64 -13.43 49.07
CA ASP A 212 32.55 -14.59 48.94
C ASP A 212 33.18 -14.78 47.54
N MET A 213 33.09 -13.78 46.65
CA MET A 213 33.42 -13.94 45.23
C MET A 213 34.35 -12.87 44.68
N ASP A 214 35.13 -13.25 43.65
CA ASP A 214 36.09 -12.37 42.99
C ASP A 214 35.40 -11.13 42.38
N THR A 215 35.82 -9.95 42.82
CA THR A 215 35.33 -8.64 42.40
C THR A 215 35.26 -8.48 40.88
N GLN A 216 36.14 -9.14 40.12
CA GLN A 216 36.16 -9.05 38.65
C GLN A 216 34.99 -9.81 37.99
N VAL A 217 34.57 -10.94 38.56
CA VAL A 217 33.41 -11.71 38.06
C VAL A 217 32.11 -10.95 38.34
N VAL A 218 32.01 -10.29 39.50
CA VAL A 218 30.89 -9.41 39.84
C VAL A 218 30.76 -8.26 38.83
N LYS A 219 31.89 -7.64 38.44
CA LYS A 219 31.92 -6.58 37.42
C LYS A 219 31.48 -7.07 36.04
N LEU A 220 31.92 -8.26 35.62
CA LEU A 220 31.51 -8.88 34.35
C LEU A 220 29.99 -9.13 34.29
N TYR A 221 29.42 -9.73 35.33
CA TYR A 221 27.96 -9.95 35.41
C TYR A 221 27.18 -8.63 35.43
N SER A 222 27.70 -7.61 36.10
CA SER A 222 27.12 -6.27 36.07
C SER A 222 27.12 -5.68 34.67
N ALA A 223 28.21 -5.80 33.91
CA ALA A 223 28.29 -5.31 32.53
C ALA A 223 27.30 -6.04 31.60
N MET A 224 27.19 -7.37 31.74
CA MET A 224 26.22 -8.17 31.00
C MET A 224 24.78 -7.75 31.30
N LEU A 225 24.39 -7.66 32.57
CA LEU A 225 23.04 -7.25 32.97
C LEU A 225 22.72 -5.82 32.53
N SER A 226 23.67 -4.89 32.60
CA SER A 226 23.49 -3.53 32.10
C SER A 226 23.31 -3.46 30.59
N THR A 227 23.97 -4.33 29.82
CA THR A 227 23.78 -4.42 28.37
C THR A 227 22.36 -4.88 28.04
N TYR A 228 21.90 -5.95 28.69
CA TYR A 228 20.53 -6.46 28.52
C TYR A 228 19.47 -5.47 28.99
N GLN A 229 19.71 -4.76 30.09
CA GLN A 229 18.77 -3.77 30.59
C GLN A 229 18.55 -2.66 29.55
N GLN A 230 19.62 -2.20 28.90
CA GLN A 230 19.50 -1.22 27.83
C GLN A 230 18.75 -1.81 26.65
N ALA A 231 19.14 -3.01 26.20
CA ALA A 231 18.44 -3.74 25.14
C ALA A 231 16.97 -4.07 25.47
N SER A 232 16.52 -3.90 26.71
CA SER A 232 15.14 -4.11 27.16
C SER A 232 14.26 -2.86 27.21
N ASN A 233 14.70 -1.74 26.64
CA ASN A 233 13.88 -0.54 26.53
C ASN A 233 12.67 -0.78 25.61
N ASP A 234 11.47 -0.45 26.09
CA ASP A 234 10.20 -0.66 25.38
C ASP A 234 10.16 0.03 24.00
N GLU A 235 10.78 1.21 23.86
CA GLU A 235 10.91 1.94 22.59
C GLU A 235 11.80 1.18 21.58
N TRP A 236 12.77 0.41 22.08
CA TRP A 236 13.74 -0.33 21.25
C TRP A 236 13.21 -1.71 20.86
N LEU A 237 12.37 -2.31 21.71
CA LEU A 237 11.67 -3.55 21.43
C LEU A 237 10.66 -3.41 20.28
N GLN A 238 10.08 -2.22 20.09
CA GLN A 238 9.27 -1.92 18.91
C GLN A 238 10.08 -1.96 17.59
N LYS A 239 11.42 -1.89 17.67
CA LYS A 239 12.35 -1.83 16.53
C LYS A 239 13.21 -3.09 16.42
N ILE A 240 12.76 -4.22 16.98
CA ILE A 240 13.56 -5.45 17.13
C ILE A 240 14.10 -6.00 15.79
N ALA A 241 13.37 -5.83 14.68
CA ALA A 241 13.78 -6.30 13.36
C ALA A 241 15.05 -5.61 12.83
N SER A 242 15.25 -4.30 13.09
CA SER A 242 16.45 -3.58 12.67
C SER A 242 17.66 -3.83 13.58
N LEU A 243 17.41 -4.44 14.75
CA LEU A 243 18.40 -4.75 15.79
C LEU A 243 18.75 -6.25 15.86
N GLU A 244 18.08 -7.09 15.08
CA GLU A 244 18.23 -8.56 15.09
C GLU A 244 19.71 -9.03 15.07
N PRO A 245 20.59 -8.53 14.19
CA PRO A 245 22.00 -8.97 14.17
C PRO A 245 22.77 -8.63 15.46
N LEU A 246 22.37 -7.55 16.14
CA LEU A 246 22.98 -7.11 17.39
C LEU A 246 22.47 -7.96 18.57
N TYR A 247 21.18 -8.32 18.58
CA TYR A 247 20.63 -9.27 19.57
C TYR A 247 21.25 -10.66 19.42
N GLU A 248 21.44 -11.14 18.20
CA GLU A 248 22.11 -12.42 17.96
C GLU A 248 23.56 -12.41 18.50
N SER A 249 24.29 -11.32 18.25
CA SER A 249 25.65 -11.12 18.76
C SER A 249 25.69 -11.06 20.29
N LEU A 250 24.70 -10.41 20.92
CA LEU A 250 24.53 -10.35 22.36
C LEU A 250 24.29 -11.75 22.95
N PHE A 251 23.41 -12.55 22.36
CA PHE A 251 23.16 -13.92 22.81
C PHE A 251 24.40 -14.80 22.68
N LYS A 252 25.12 -14.72 21.55
CA LYS A 252 26.39 -15.44 21.35
C LYS A 252 27.43 -15.05 22.42
N GLN A 253 27.61 -13.76 22.69
CA GLN A 253 28.53 -13.28 23.72
C GLN A 253 28.16 -13.81 25.11
N THR A 254 26.87 -13.86 25.45
CA THR A 254 26.36 -14.46 26.70
C THR A 254 26.64 -15.96 26.80
N ILE A 255 26.43 -16.71 25.72
CA ILE A 255 26.74 -18.14 25.66
C ILE A 255 28.24 -18.40 25.88
N HIS A 256 29.10 -17.62 25.21
CA HIS A 256 30.56 -17.76 25.34
C HIS A 256 31.04 -17.40 26.76
N CYS A 257 30.51 -16.31 27.32
CA CYS A 257 30.77 -15.89 28.69
C CYS A 257 30.39 -16.98 29.71
N ALA A 258 29.21 -17.61 29.56
CA ALA A 258 28.78 -18.69 30.45
C ALA A 258 29.71 -19.91 30.44
N LYS A 259 30.17 -20.32 29.26
CA LYS A 259 31.11 -21.45 29.12
C LYS A 259 32.46 -21.15 29.79
N PHE A 260 32.91 -19.90 29.73
CA PHE A 260 34.10 -19.46 30.46
C PHE A 260 33.87 -19.51 31.98
N LEU A 261 32.73 -19.00 32.45
CA LEU A 261 32.38 -18.97 33.87
C LEU A 261 32.18 -20.36 34.48
N GLU A 262 31.65 -21.32 33.71
CA GLU A 262 31.56 -22.73 34.12
C GLU A 262 32.95 -23.32 34.38
N ARG A 263 33.92 -23.04 33.50
CA ARG A 263 35.31 -23.50 33.68
C ARG A 263 35.98 -22.83 34.88
N TYR A 264 35.69 -21.55 35.11
CA TYR A 264 36.14 -20.81 36.29
C TYR A 264 35.60 -21.41 37.59
N ALA A 265 34.30 -21.73 37.64
CA ALA A 265 33.65 -22.29 38.82
C ALA A 265 34.25 -23.65 39.23
N LYS A 266 34.61 -24.48 38.25
CA LYS A 266 35.21 -25.82 38.46
C LYS A 266 36.67 -25.80 38.94
N GLN A 267 37.34 -24.65 38.93
CA GLN A 267 38.69 -24.50 39.48
C GLN A 267 38.61 -24.14 40.98
N GLY A 268 39.32 -24.88 41.84
CA GLY A 268 39.50 -24.51 43.25
C GLY A 268 40.33 -23.23 43.43
N ILE A 269 40.38 -22.69 44.65
CA ILE A 269 41.02 -21.39 44.97
C ILE A 269 42.46 -21.28 44.41
N MET A 270 43.26 -22.34 44.54
CA MET A 270 44.63 -22.38 44.02
C MET A 270 44.71 -22.46 42.49
N GLY A 271 43.74 -23.10 41.84
CA GLY A 271 43.66 -23.20 40.37
C GLY A 271 43.29 -21.86 39.72
N ARG A 272 42.50 -21.04 40.41
CA ARG A 272 42.16 -19.67 39.98
C ARG A 272 43.34 -18.71 40.11
N ALA A 273 44.12 -18.83 41.19
CA ALA A 273 45.30 -17.98 41.43
C ALA A 273 46.48 -18.25 40.49
N LEU A 274 46.56 -19.44 39.90
CA LEU A 274 47.64 -19.85 38.97
C LEU A 274 47.30 -19.59 37.48
N ASN A 275 46.09 -19.13 37.17
CA ASN A 275 45.65 -18.88 35.80
C ASN A 275 45.99 -17.44 35.36
N ILE A 276 47.19 -17.26 34.81
CA ILE A 276 47.77 -15.95 34.44
C ILE A 276 46.91 -15.17 33.43
N ARG A 277 46.07 -15.83 32.61
CA ARG A 277 45.23 -15.20 31.58
C ARG A 277 43.81 -14.87 32.04
N LEU A 278 43.44 -15.24 33.26
CA LEU A 278 42.06 -15.17 33.71
C LEU A 278 41.51 -13.73 33.79
N ALA A 279 42.36 -12.79 34.20
CA ALA A 279 42.00 -11.38 34.24
C ALA A 279 41.82 -10.80 32.82
N ASP A 280 42.65 -11.24 31.86
CA ASP A 280 42.58 -10.81 30.47
C ASP A 280 41.30 -11.33 29.80
N ASP A 281 40.94 -12.60 30.01
CA ASP A 281 39.73 -13.21 29.46
C ASP A 281 38.45 -12.56 30.03
N ILE A 282 38.41 -12.28 31.35
CA ILE A 282 37.26 -11.58 31.99
C ILE A 282 37.11 -10.17 31.41
N GLU A 283 38.22 -9.47 31.22
CA GLU A 283 38.24 -8.12 30.67
C GLU A 283 37.82 -8.10 29.19
N GLU A 284 38.18 -9.11 28.41
CA GLU A 284 37.73 -9.29 27.02
C GLU A 284 36.21 -9.45 26.95
N PHE A 285 35.62 -10.32 27.79
CA PHE A 285 34.16 -10.48 27.83
C PHE A 285 33.45 -9.20 28.27
N ARG A 286 33.99 -8.50 29.28
CA ARG A 286 33.46 -7.22 29.76
C ARG A 286 33.44 -6.18 28.64
N LYS A 287 34.56 -6.01 27.93
CA LYS A 287 34.66 -5.10 26.77
C LYS A 287 33.70 -5.50 25.65
N GLY A 288 33.52 -6.80 25.40
CA GLY A 288 32.57 -7.26 24.38
C GLY A 288 31.12 -6.88 24.68
N PHE A 289 30.69 -6.94 25.94
CA PHE A 289 29.36 -6.45 26.35
C PHE A 289 29.24 -4.92 26.26
N GLU A 290 30.30 -4.19 26.60
CA GLU A 290 30.34 -2.72 26.48
C GLU A 290 30.31 -2.25 25.02
N ASP A 291 31.04 -2.91 24.13
CA ASP A 291 31.01 -2.65 22.69
C ASP A 291 29.62 -2.93 22.09
N LEU A 292 28.99 -4.05 22.47
CA LEU A 292 27.61 -4.36 22.06
C LEU A 292 26.63 -3.31 22.56
N THR A 293 26.81 -2.82 23.80
CA THR A 293 26.01 -1.72 24.35
C THR A 293 26.12 -0.48 23.47
N GLN A 294 27.34 -0.06 23.10
CA GLN A 294 27.57 1.10 22.26
C GLN A 294 26.98 0.93 20.85
N LYS A 295 27.10 -0.27 20.26
CA LYS A 295 26.55 -0.58 18.93
C LYS A 295 25.02 -0.52 18.92
N ILE A 296 24.37 -1.06 19.95
CA ILE A 296 22.91 -0.99 20.11
C ILE A 296 22.47 0.48 20.22
N GLN A 297 23.13 1.28 21.06
CA GLN A 297 22.83 2.71 21.20
C GLN A 297 23.00 3.50 19.89
N ALA A 298 24.09 3.25 19.15
CA ALA A 298 24.36 3.93 17.89
C ALA A 298 23.31 3.59 16.81
N GLN A 299 22.90 2.32 16.74
CA GLN A 299 21.88 1.88 15.78
C GLN A 299 20.50 2.46 16.10
N VAL A 300 20.12 2.51 17.38
CA VAL A 300 18.88 3.17 17.82
C VAL A 300 18.89 4.66 17.50
N LEU A 301 19.99 5.35 17.78
CA LEU A 301 20.12 6.78 17.48
C LEU A 301 19.97 7.04 15.98
N LYS A 302 20.57 6.20 15.14
CA LYS A 302 20.45 6.28 13.69
C LYS A 302 18.99 6.09 13.22
N GLU A 303 18.28 5.13 13.80
CA GLU A 303 16.88 4.87 13.45
C GLU A 303 15.95 5.99 13.92
N ASN A 304 16.16 6.51 15.13
CA ASN A 304 15.42 7.68 15.63
C ASN A 304 15.68 8.93 14.78
N HIS A 305 16.93 9.16 14.36
CA HIS A 305 17.24 10.25 13.44
C HIS A 305 16.56 10.08 12.09
N ARG A 306 16.50 8.85 11.57
CA ARG A 306 15.80 8.56 10.32
C ARG A 306 14.30 8.82 10.44
N GLU A 307 13.67 8.36 11.50
CA GLU A 307 12.24 8.56 11.75
C GLU A 307 11.89 10.04 11.93
N VAL A 308 12.68 10.78 12.72
CA VAL A 308 12.50 12.24 12.88
C VAL A 308 12.71 12.96 11.54
N HIS A 309 13.69 12.52 10.75
CA HIS A 309 13.91 13.07 9.41
C HIS A 309 12.73 12.78 8.49
N ASP A 310 12.25 11.54 8.42
CA ASP A 310 11.14 11.13 7.56
C ASP A 310 9.83 11.81 7.97
N HIS A 311 9.54 11.96 9.26
CA HIS A 311 8.40 12.75 9.75
C HIS A 311 8.52 14.23 9.41
N ARG A 312 9.72 14.82 9.54
CA ARG A 312 9.94 16.23 9.19
C ARG A 312 9.79 16.47 7.69
N GLU A 313 10.30 15.56 6.86
CA GLU A 313 10.15 15.60 5.41
C GLU A 313 8.69 15.43 5.00
N GLN A 314 7.97 14.48 5.61
CA GLN A 314 6.53 14.30 5.39
C GLN A 314 5.75 15.57 5.76
N TYR A 315 6.02 16.16 6.93
CA TYR A 315 5.35 17.39 7.36
C TYR A 315 5.64 18.56 6.41
N ARG A 316 6.88 18.74 5.96
CA ARG A 316 7.26 19.77 4.98
C ARG A 316 6.55 19.57 3.65
N MET A 317 6.55 18.33 3.15
CA MET A 317 5.83 17.95 1.95
C MET A 317 4.35 18.29 2.10
N ASP A 318 3.70 17.87 3.19
CA ASP A 318 2.29 18.17 3.43
C ASP A 318 2.02 19.68 3.48
N GLN A 319 2.90 20.48 4.10
CA GLN A 319 2.78 21.95 4.10
C GLN A 319 2.89 22.56 2.71
N ALA A 320 3.89 22.16 1.90
CA ALA A 320 4.05 22.66 0.54
C ALA A 320 2.88 22.27 -0.36
N LEU A 321 2.32 21.07 -0.17
CA LEU A 321 1.21 20.56 -0.95
C LEU A 321 -0.15 21.19 -0.57
N LEU A 322 -0.27 21.86 0.58
CA LEU A 322 -1.48 22.61 0.93
C LEU A 322 -1.78 23.73 -0.08
N GLU A 323 -0.75 24.36 -0.64
CA GLU A 323 -0.91 25.42 -1.66
C GLU A 323 -1.37 24.88 -3.02
N LEU A 324 -1.32 23.55 -3.23
CA LEU A 324 -1.82 22.89 -4.43
C LEU A 324 -3.25 22.36 -4.28
N VAL A 325 -3.83 22.40 -3.08
CA VAL A 325 -5.16 21.83 -2.84
C VAL A 325 -6.18 22.61 -3.68
N PRO A 326 -6.94 21.94 -4.56
CA PRO A 326 -7.98 22.61 -5.34
C PRO A 326 -9.11 23.07 -4.41
N ASP A 327 -9.68 24.24 -4.68
CA ASP A 327 -10.80 24.79 -3.91
C ASP A 327 -12.01 23.84 -3.90
N VAL A 328 -12.27 23.21 -5.05
CA VAL A 328 -13.31 22.20 -5.21
C VAL A 328 -12.75 21.01 -5.97
N LYS A 329 -12.91 19.81 -5.41
CA LYS A 329 -12.60 18.55 -6.07
C LYS A 329 -13.89 17.87 -6.52
N LEU A 330 -13.96 17.52 -7.79
CA LEU A 330 -15.09 16.80 -8.36
C LEU A 330 -14.73 15.35 -8.62
N ASP A 331 -15.56 14.46 -8.08
CA ASP A 331 -15.45 13.03 -8.36
C ASP A 331 -15.96 12.70 -9.77
N PRO A 332 -15.52 11.56 -10.36
CA PRO A 332 -16.05 11.07 -11.64
C PRO A 332 -17.58 11.00 -11.65
N LYS A 333 -18.18 11.24 -12.83
CA LYS A 333 -19.62 10.99 -13.05
C LYS A 333 -19.91 9.48 -13.10
N ARG A 334 -21.16 9.10 -13.35
CA ARG A 334 -21.55 7.69 -13.53
C ARG A 334 -20.86 7.08 -14.75
N GLU A 335 -20.37 5.86 -14.59
CA GLU A 335 -19.77 5.05 -15.65
C GLU A 335 -20.77 4.75 -16.78
N CYS A 336 -20.24 4.41 -17.96
CA CYS A 336 -21.03 3.88 -19.07
C CYS A 336 -21.82 2.64 -18.66
N MET A 337 -23.05 2.51 -19.18
CA MET A 337 -23.84 1.31 -19.00
C MET A 337 -23.12 0.10 -19.64
N PRO A 338 -23.05 -1.07 -18.97
CA PRO A 338 -22.43 -2.26 -19.53
C PRO A 338 -22.94 -2.54 -20.95
N GLY A 339 -21.99 -2.77 -21.85
CA GLY A 339 -22.29 -3.08 -23.25
C GLY A 339 -22.44 -1.85 -24.17
N THR A 340 -22.42 -0.63 -23.64
CA THR A 340 -22.31 0.62 -24.44
C THR A 340 -20.85 1.07 -24.56
N ARG A 341 -20.55 1.93 -25.53
CA ARG A 341 -19.23 2.55 -25.77
C ARG A 341 -18.06 1.57 -25.90
N ARG A 342 -18.32 0.29 -26.19
CA ARG A 342 -17.30 -0.78 -26.17
C ARG A 342 -16.12 -0.49 -27.09
N GLN A 343 -16.40 0.04 -28.27
CA GLN A 343 -15.35 0.32 -29.26
C GLN A 343 -14.44 1.47 -28.80
N ALA A 344 -15.02 2.53 -28.24
CA ALA A 344 -14.27 3.66 -27.66
C ALA A 344 -13.44 3.22 -26.45
N ILE A 345 -14.02 2.44 -25.53
CA ILE A 345 -13.32 1.87 -24.37
C ILE A 345 -12.14 1.00 -24.83
N LYS A 346 -12.38 0.07 -25.76
CA LYS A 346 -11.34 -0.80 -26.31
C LYS A 346 -10.21 -0.01 -26.97
N TYR A 347 -10.55 1.04 -27.70
CA TYR A 347 -9.56 1.93 -28.32
C TYR A 347 -8.71 2.65 -27.27
N LEU A 348 -9.33 3.22 -26.22
CA LEU A 348 -8.62 3.87 -25.11
C LEU A 348 -7.67 2.91 -24.40
N HIS A 349 -8.13 1.70 -24.08
CA HIS A 349 -7.30 0.66 -23.47
C HIS A 349 -6.09 0.33 -24.35
N THR A 350 -6.32 0.11 -25.64
CA THR A 350 -5.26 -0.21 -26.61
C THR A 350 -4.27 0.95 -26.72
N TRP A 351 -4.75 2.19 -26.80
CA TRP A 351 -3.89 3.38 -26.92
C TRP A 351 -2.99 3.57 -25.70
N ILE A 352 -3.54 3.39 -24.48
CA ILE A 352 -2.78 3.49 -23.23
C ILE A 352 -1.64 2.48 -23.20
N VAL A 353 -1.93 1.21 -23.53
CA VAL A 353 -0.98 0.09 -23.46
C VAL A 353 0.06 0.15 -24.58
N THR A 354 -0.34 0.49 -25.80
CA THR A 354 0.58 0.53 -26.96
C THR A 354 1.54 1.72 -26.93
N GLY A 355 1.15 2.80 -26.26
CA GLY A 355 1.99 3.99 -26.13
C GLY A 355 2.21 4.78 -27.41
N LEU A 356 1.28 4.68 -28.36
CA LEU A 356 1.28 5.43 -29.61
C LEU A 356 0.83 6.88 -29.40
N GLY A 357 1.59 7.63 -28.60
CA GLY A 357 1.34 9.04 -28.30
C GLY A 357 1.21 9.34 -26.81
N ASN A 358 1.30 10.63 -26.49
CA ASN A 358 1.28 11.12 -25.10
C ASN A 358 0.02 11.91 -24.76
N THR A 359 -0.71 12.39 -25.77
CA THR A 359 -1.96 13.13 -25.61
C THR A 359 -3.03 12.52 -26.51
N LEU A 360 -4.25 12.39 -26.00
CA LEU A 360 -5.45 11.97 -26.75
C LEU A 360 -6.59 12.93 -26.43
N TRP A 361 -7.36 13.30 -27.46
CA TRP A 361 -8.52 14.16 -27.32
C TRP A 361 -9.83 13.40 -27.56
N CYS A 362 -10.68 13.35 -26.54
CA CYS A 362 -12.05 12.87 -26.64
C CYS A 362 -12.98 14.07 -26.83
N ARG A 363 -13.45 14.29 -28.05
CA ARG A 363 -14.30 15.43 -28.39
C ARG A 363 -15.74 15.00 -28.63
N GLY A 364 -16.65 15.94 -28.44
CA GLY A 364 -18.06 15.76 -28.77
C GLY A 364 -18.92 16.81 -28.07
N MET A 365 -20.13 17.00 -28.56
CA MET A 365 -21.09 17.96 -27.99
C MET A 365 -21.52 17.61 -26.56
N ALA A 366 -22.16 18.54 -25.87
CA ALA A 366 -22.74 18.28 -24.56
C ALA A 366 -23.73 17.10 -24.64
N GLY A 367 -23.72 16.21 -23.63
CA GLY A 367 -24.68 15.10 -23.58
C GLY A 367 -24.37 13.88 -24.44
N THR A 368 -23.20 13.82 -25.08
CA THR A 368 -22.71 12.66 -25.86
C THR A 368 -22.15 11.52 -25.01
N GLY A 369 -21.99 11.71 -23.69
CA GLY A 369 -21.49 10.69 -22.77
C GLY A 369 -19.97 10.68 -22.51
N LYS A 370 -19.25 11.74 -22.89
CA LYS A 370 -17.80 11.90 -22.63
C LYS A 370 -17.42 11.61 -21.17
N SER A 371 -18.07 12.27 -20.21
CA SER A 371 -17.75 12.12 -18.79
C SER A 371 -18.01 10.71 -18.27
N SER A 372 -19.02 10.01 -18.79
CA SER A 372 -19.27 8.60 -18.44
C SER A 372 -18.18 7.68 -19.00
N LEU A 373 -17.70 7.96 -20.21
CA LEU A 373 -16.57 7.23 -20.79
C LEU A 373 -15.28 7.45 -19.99
N MET A 374 -15.02 8.70 -19.56
CA MET A 374 -13.87 9.04 -18.71
C MET A 374 -13.97 8.37 -17.33
N ALA A 375 -15.17 8.30 -16.75
CA ALA A 375 -15.42 7.62 -15.48
C ALA A 375 -15.16 6.10 -15.59
N THR A 376 -15.69 5.44 -16.63
CA THR A 376 -15.41 4.01 -16.88
C THR A 376 -13.92 3.75 -17.04
N LEU A 377 -13.23 4.58 -17.83
CA LEU A 377 -11.80 4.44 -18.01
C LEU A 377 -11.03 4.59 -16.68
N TYR A 378 -11.42 5.54 -15.83
CA TYR A 378 -10.81 5.72 -14.52
C TYR A 378 -11.06 4.52 -13.59
N GLY A 379 -12.27 3.96 -13.60
CA GLY A 379 -12.60 2.71 -12.91
C GLY A 379 -11.71 1.55 -13.36
N ASP A 380 -11.55 1.37 -14.68
CA ASP A 380 -10.70 0.32 -15.26
C ASP A 380 -9.21 0.45 -14.85
N LEU A 381 -8.70 1.69 -14.83
CA LEU A 381 -7.32 1.99 -14.45
C LEU A 381 -7.06 1.77 -12.95
N THR A 382 -8.04 2.05 -12.10
CA THR A 382 -7.91 1.89 -10.64
C THR A 382 -8.12 0.45 -10.18
N SER A 383 -8.91 -0.34 -10.92
CA SER A 383 -9.13 -1.77 -10.68
C SER A 383 -7.83 -2.61 -10.82
N ARG A 384 -6.84 -2.16 -11.60
CA ARG A 384 -5.55 -2.82 -11.93
C ARG A 384 -5.63 -4.23 -12.54
N ALA A 385 -6.76 -4.92 -12.43
CA ALA A 385 -7.03 -6.21 -13.06
C ALA A 385 -7.31 -6.07 -14.56
N ILE A 386 -7.75 -4.89 -15.01
CA ILE A 386 -8.17 -4.62 -16.39
C ILE A 386 -7.03 -3.99 -17.19
N ILE A 387 -6.44 -2.90 -16.67
CA ILE A 387 -5.29 -2.23 -17.28
C ILE A 387 -4.14 -2.20 -16.26
N PRO A 388 -2.96 -2.77 -16.59
CA PRO A 388 -1.77 -2.60 -15.77
C PRO A 388 -1.32 -1.14 -15.85
N CYS A 389 -1.79 -0.34 -14.89
CA CYS A 389 -1.52 1.09 -14.77
C CYS A 389 -0.74 1.33 -13.48
N SER A 390 0.37 2.07 -13.58
CA SER A 390 1.14 2.45 -12.40
C SER A 390 0.36 3.44 -11.55
N PHE A 391 -0.26 4.42 -12.21
CA PHE A 391 -0.99 5.51 -11.60
C PHE A 391 -2.02 6.14 -12.54
N ALA A 392 -3.19 6.50 -12.02
CA ALA A 392 -4.21 7.26 -12.73
C ALA A 392 -4.65 8.51 -11.94
N ALA A 393 -4.46 9.69 -12.51
CA ALA A 393 -5.02 10.95 -12.03
C ALA A 393 -6.33 11.25 -12.75
N PHE A 394 -7.32 11.75 -12.01
CA PHE A 394 -8.58 12.20 -12.57
C PHE A 394 -8.88 13.62 -12.10
N LEU A 395 -9.20 14.49 -13.06
CA LEU A 395 -9.64 15.85 -12.85
C LEU A 395 -10.94 16.04 -13.61
N ARG A 396 -11.95 16.60 -12.95
CA ARG A 396 -13.19 17.02 -13.59
C ARG A 396 -13.45 18.48 -13.28
N TYR A 397 -13.88 19.21 -14.30
CA TYR A 397 -14.34 20.58 -14.21
C TYR A 397 -15.83 20.63 -14.49
N ASP A 398 -16.49 21.63 -13.90
CA ASP A 398 -17.91 21.90 -14.08
C ASP A 398 -18.10 23.42 -14.11
N ARG A 399 -18.73 23.95 -15.16
CA ARG A 399 -18.84 25.41 -15.38
C ARG A 399 -19.61 26.11 -14.27
N ASN A 400 -20.47 25.37 -13.58
CA ASN A 400 -21.30 25.89 -12.50
C ASN A 400 -20.62 25.81 -11.13
N ILE A 401 -19.38 25.33 -11.11
CA ILE A 401 -18.54 25.26 -9.92
C ILE A 401 -17.31 26.10 -10.25
N PRO A 402 -17.19 27.31 -9.69
CA PRO A 402 -16.08 28.20 -10.00
C PRO A 402 -14.75 27.48 -9.78
N ALA A 403 -14.04 27.23 -10.88
CA ALA A 403 -12.69 26.68 -10.87
C ALA A 403 -11.78 27.70 -11.54
N GLU A 404 -10.83 28.26 -10.78
CA GLU A 404 -9.89 29.21 -11.34
C GLU A 404 -8.99 28.55 -12.38
N SER A 405 -8.98 29.13 -13.57
CA SER A 405 -8.18 28.70 -14.71
C SER A 405 -6.67 28.57 -14.44
N SER A 406 -6.15 29.45 -13.60
CA SER A 406 -4.77 29.50 -13.10
C SER A 406 -4.38 28.26 -12.31
N SER A 407 -5.35 27.49 -11.81
CA SER A 407 -5.11 26.31 -10.98
C SER A 407 -4.93 25.02 -11.78
N LEU A 408 -5.18 24.97 -13.10
CA LEU A 408 -5.24 23.69 -13.82
C LEU A 408 -3.93 22.88 -13.74
N ILE A 409 -2.77 23.52 -13.93
CA ILE A 409 -1.46 22.85 -13.78
C ILE A 409 -1.24 22.40 -12.32
N SER A 410 -1.58 23.26 -11.37
CA SER A 410 -1.50 22.97 -9.94
C SER A 410 -2.40 21.79 -9.53
N ASN A 411 -3.60 21.68 -10.10
CA ASN A 411 -4.53 20.59 -9.83
C ASN A 411 -4.01 19.26 -10.39
N ILE A 412 -3.36 19.28 -11.57
CA ILE A 412 -2.69 18.09 -12.10
C ILE A 412 -1.56 17.69 -11.16
N ALA A 413 -0.75 18.64 -10.71
CA ALA A 413 0.35 18.41 -9.76
C ALA A 413 -0.18 17.82 -8.45
N TYR A 414 -1.24 18.40 -7.88
CA TYR A 414 -1.91 17.90 -6.69
C TYR A 414 -2.39 16.46 -6.84
N SER A 415 -3.04 16.15 -7.97
CA SER A 415 -3.56 14.82 -8.26
C SER A 415 -2.42 13.79 -8.34
N LEU A 416 -1.29 14.15 -8.96
CA LEU A 416 -0.08 13.32 -9.00
C LEU A 416 0.53 13.10 -7.61
N CYS A 417 0.61 14.16 -6.79
CA CYS A 417 1.15 14.09 -5.43
C CYS A 417 0.37 13.14 -4.52
N LYS A 418 -0.96 13.11 -4.66
CA LYS A 418 -1.83 12.27 -3.82
C LYS A 418 -1.66 10.78 -4.04
N SER A 419 -0.98 10.39 -5.10
CA SER A 419 -0.99 9.00 -5.53
C SER A 419 0.38 8.38 -5.64
N SER A 420 1.44 9.17 -5.47
CA SER A 420 2.81 8.68 -5.34
C SER A 420 3.59 9.56 -4.37
N TYR A 421 4.06 8.97 -3.27
CA TYR A 421 4.93 9.66 -2.31
C TYR A 421 6.18 10.25 -2.98
N GLY A 422 6.78 9.53 -3.94
CA GLY A 422 7.94 10.01 -4.67
C GLY A 422 7.64 11.27 -5.50
N LEU A 423 6.48 11.32 -6.16
CA LEU A 423 6.05 12.51 -6.91
C LEU A 423 5.69 13.67 -5.96
N GLY A 424 4.98 13.35 -4.87
CA GLY A 424 4.68 14.32 -3.81
C GLY A 424 5.94 15.02 -3.30
N ARG A 425 6.98 14.24 -3.03
CA ARG A 425 8.27 14.75 -2.58
C ARG A 425 8.99 15.58 -3.64
N ALA A 426 9.04 15.12 -4.88
CA ALA A 426 9.72 15.85 -5.96
C ALA A 426 9.03 17.18 -6.26
N ILE A 427 7.70 17.21 -6.24
CA ILE A 427 6.90 18.43 -6.46
C ILE A 427 7.03 19.37 -5.26
N SER A 428 6.98 18.86 -4.01
CA SER A 428 7.13 19.71 -2.82
C SER A 428 8.48 20.40 -2.79
N GLN A 429 9.56 19.72 -3.18
CA GLN A 429 10.90 20.32 -3.30
C GLN A 429 10.91 21.50 -4.29
N VAL A 430 10.23 21.37 -5.44
CA VAL A 430 10.12 22.47 -6.41
C VAL A 430 9.38 23.67 -5.78
N ILE A 431 8.30 23.44 -5.05
CA ILE A 431 7.53 24.51 -4.40
C ILE A 431 8.35 25.19 -3.31
N GLU A 432 9.10 24.42 -2.51
CA GLU A 432 9.96 24.96 -1.45
C GLU A 432 11.11 25.81 -2.02
N GLU A 433 11.77 25.34 -3.10
CA GLU A 433 12.87 26.07 -3.74
C GLU A 433 12.39 27.26 -4.57
N LYS A 434 11.22 27.14 -5.19
CA LYS A 434 10.66 28.13 -6.12
C LYS A 434 9.18 28.43 -5.81
N PRO A 435 8.85 29.05 -4.67
CA PRO A 435 7.46 29.31 -4.28
C PRO A 435 6.68 30.18 -5.29
N TRP A 436 7.41 30.99 -6.09
CA TRP A 436 6.83 31.80 -7.15
C TRP A 436 6.24 30.98 -8.31
N VAL A 437 6.55 29.68 -8.41
CA VAL A 437 6.01 28.79 -9.46
C VAL A 437 4.48 28.70 -9.41
N LEU A 438 3.89 28.78 -8.22
CA LEU A 438 2.44 28.75 -8.01
C LEU A 438 1.75 30.07 -8.36
N ARG A 439 2.53 31.17 -8.40
CA ARG A 439 2.05 32.54 -8.69
C ARG A 439 2.44 33.01 -10.09
N MET A 440 2.92 32.12 -10.95
CA MET A 440 3.28 32.48 -12.31
C MET A 440 2.06 32.95 -13.09
N PRO A 441 2.21 33.98 -13.95
CA PRO A 441 1.13 34.39 -14.83
C PRO A 441 0.81 33.27 -15.82
N ILE A 442 -0.44 33.23 -16.28
CA ILE A 442 -0.92 32.22 -17.21
C ILE A 442 -0.15 32.17 -18.53
N THR A 443 0.43 33.30 -18.95
CA THR A 443 1.30 33.41 -20.14
C THR A 443 2.58 32.57 -20.01
N SER A 444 2.94 32.18 -18.79
CA SER A 444 4.07 31.29 -18.49
C SER A 444 3.64 29.85 -18.20
N ALA A 445 2.42 29.44 -18.59
CA ALA A 445 1.88 28.10 -18.35
C ALA A 445 2.83 26.98 -18.81
N LYS A 446 3.54 27.16 -19.92
CA LYS A 446 4.53 26.17 -20.41
C LYS A 446 5.65 25.94 -19.40
N GLU A 447 6.17 27.01 -18.81
CA GLU A 447 7.26 26.94 -17.83
C GLU A 447 6.76 26.40 -16.49
N GLN A 448 5.55 26.80 -16.07
CA GLN A 448 4.91 26.25 -14.88
C GLN A 448 4.67 24.72 -15.02
N PHE A 449 4.16 24.28 -16.18
CA PHE A 449 3.95 22.86 -16.50
C PHE A 449 5.27 22.09 -16.47
N ARG A 450 6.34 22.67 -17.04
CA ARG A 450 7.67 22.07 -17.00
C ARG A 450 8.17 21.89 -15.56
N LEU A 451 8.11 22.95 -14.76
CA LEU A 451 8.64 22.96 -13.39
C LEU A 451 7.83 22.08 -12.42
N LEU A 452 6.50 22.10 -12.48
CA LEU A 452 5.65 21.35 -11.53
C LEU A 452 5.34 19.93 -11.96
N LEU A 453 5.44 19.61 -13.25
CA LEU A 453 5.02 18.31 -13.76
C LEU A 453 6.16 17.56 -14.44
N GLN A 454 6.72 18.12 -15.52
CA GLN A 454 7.69 17.39 -16.32
C GLN A 454 9.01 17.13 -15.58
N ASP A 455 9.60 18.14 -14.94
CA ASP A 455 10.86 18.01 -14.22
C ASP A 455 10.75 17.03 -13.01
N PRO A 456 9.70 17.09 -12.17
CA PRO A 456 9.48 16.10 -11.12
C PRO A 456 9.28 14.67 -11.65
N LEU A 457 8.58 14.51 -12.79
CA LEU A 457 8.43 13.19 -13.41
C LEU A 457 9.76 12.63 -13.94
N ARG A 458 10.64 13.50 -14.47
CA ARG A 458 11.97 13.13 -14.96
C ARG A 458 12.94 12.76 -13.84
N SER A 459 12.79 13.35 -12.65
CA SER A 459 13.72 13.15 -11.53
C SER A 459 13.58 11.78 -10.87
N ILE A 460 12.46 11.07 -11.10
CA ILE A 460 12.18 9.77 -10.48
C ILE A 460 12.63 8.63 -11.41
N HIS A 461 13.77 8.04 -11.09
CA HIS A 461 14.30 6.87 -11.81
C HIS A 461 13.39 5.64 -11.68
N GLY A 462 13.23 4.91 -12.79
CA GLY A 462 12.44 3.69 -12.86
C GLY A 462 10.92 3.89 -12.80
N LEU A 463 10.42 5.12 -12.92
CA LEU A 463 8.97 5.37 -12.97
C LEU A 463 8.33 4.78 -14.24
N ALA A 464 9.02 4.89 -15.38
CA ALA A 464 8.59 4.31 -16.65
C ALA A 464 8.49 2.78 -16.60
N ASP A 465 9.35 2.12 -15.81
CA ASP A 465 9.38 0.66 -15.67
C ASP A 465 8.16 0.11 -14.92
N ARG A 466 7.40 0.99 -14.22
CA ARG A 466 6.19 0.61 -13.47
C ARG A 466 4.94 0.51 -14.35
N GLY A 467 5.04 0.89 -15.63
CA GLY A 467 3.91 0.93 -16.55
C GLY A 467 3.38 2.35 -16.79
N PRO A 468 2.30 2.49 -17.57
CA PRO A 468 1.76 3.79 -17.95
C PRO A 468 1.27 4.57 -16.72
N LEU A 469 1.45 5.90 -16.79
CA LEU A 469 0.86 6.88 -15.90
C LEU A 469 -0.21 7.63 -16.68
N VAL A 470 -1.46 7.62 -16.24
CA VAL A 470 -2.57 8.24 -16.97
C VAL A 470 -3.07 9.47 -16.23
N VAL A 471 -3.28 10.57 -16.94
CA VAL A 471 -3.91 11.79 -16.44
C VAL A 471 -5.15 12.06 -17.28
N ILE A 472 -6.32 12.08 -16.63
CA ILE A 472 -7.61 12.33 -17.28
C ILE A 472 -8.09 13.73 -16.87
N ILE A 473 -8.39 14.56 -17.86
CA ILE A 473 -9.02 15.88 -17.70
C ILE A 473 -10.41 15.81 -18.36
N ASP A 474 -11.45 15.73 -17.55
CA ASP A 474 -12.85 15.73 -17.98
C ASP A 474 -13.45 17.14 -17.88
N GLY A 475 -14.03 17.62 -18.99
CA GLY A 475 -14.66 18.94 -19.05
C GLY A 475 -13.68 20.10 -19.18
N LEU A 476 -12.61 19.99 -19.98
CA LEU A 476 -11.66 21.10 -20.15
C LEU A 476 -12.38 22.40 -20.55
N ASP A 477 -13.39 22.35 -21.42
CA ASP A 477 -14.18 23.51 -21.84
C ASP A 477 -15.15 24.08 -20.78
N GLU A 478 -15.23 23.43 -19.63
CA GLU A 478 -16.09 23.81 -18.51
C GLU A 478 -15.35 24.70 -17.50
N CYS A 479 -14.01 24.73 -17.49
CA CYS A 479 -13.27 25.79 -16.82
C CYS A 479 -13.06 26.98 -17.76
N ILE A 480 -12.74 28.17 -17.20
CA ILE A 480 -12.27 29.28 -18.01
C ILE A 480 -10.92 28.86 -18.59
N VAL A 481 -10.84 28.42 -19.85
CA VAL A 481 -9.58 27.93 -20.40
C VAL A 481 -8.81 29.11 -21.01
N PRO A 482 -7.64 29.48 -20.47
CA PRO A 482 -6.86 30.55 -21.07
C PRO A 482 -6.22 30.03 -22.34
N ARG A 483 -6.21 30.83 -23.41
CA ARG A 483 -5.66 30.41 -24.71
C ARG A 483 -4.22 29.88 -24.63
N ASP A 484 -3.45 30.34 -23.66
CA ASP A 484 -2.05 29.94 -23.45
C ASP A 484 -1.87 28.52 -22.89
N ILE A 485 -2.89 27.93 -22.24
CA ILE A 485 -2.77 26.59 -21.63
C ILE A 485 -3.06 25.46 -22.62
N VAL A 486 -3.93 25.69 -23.60
CA VAL A 486 -4.34 24.67 -24.58
C VAL A 486 -3.14 24.13 -25.37
N PRO A 487 -2.20 24.96 -25.87
CA PRO A 487 -1.01 24.46 -26.56
C PRO A 487 -0.09 23.62 -25.66
N VAL A 488 -0.04 23.93 -24.36
CA VAL A 488 0.74 23.17 -23.37
C VAL A 488 0.15 21.78 -23.19
N LEU A 489 -1.17 21.69 -23.01
CA LEU A 489 -1.88 20.42 -22.88
C LEU A 489 -1.84 19.59 -24.18
N ALA A 490 -2.02 20.23 -25.34
CA ALA A 490 -1.91 19.59 -26.64
C ALA A 490 -0.51 18.98 -26.86
N GLY A 491 0.55 19.69 -26.45
CA GLY A 491 1.93 19.19 -26.48
C GLY A 491 2.22 18.07 -25.47
N GLY A 492 1.36 17.90 -24.46
CA GLY A 492 1.48 16.86 -23.43
C GLY A 492 2.75 16.96 -22.60
N PHE A 493 3.21 15.80 -22.12
CA PHE A 493 4.38 15.71 -21.22
C PHE A 493 5.74 15.70 -21.93
N GLY A 494 5.77 15.71 -23.27
CA GLY A 494 7.01 15.61 -24.05
C GLY A 494 7.44 14.16 -24.34
N GLN A 495 8.24 13.96 -25.39
CA GLN A 495 8.60 12.63 -25.93
C GLN A 495 9.37 11.74 -24.95
N ASP A 496 10.19 12.38 -24.12
CA ASP A 496 10.99 11.79 -23.05
C ASP A 496 10.14 11.28 -21.87
N LEU A 497 8.88 11.72 -21.76
CA LEU A 497 7.89 11.21 -20.80
C LEU A 497 6.80 10.39 -21.49
N CYS A 498 7.18 9.59 -22.49
CA CYS A 498 6.25 8.73 -23.25
C CYS A 498 5.59 7.60 -22.45
N PHE A 499 5.83 7.47 -21.15
CA PHE A 499 5.04 6.61 -20.27
C PHE A 499 3.83 7.34 -19.67
N VAL A 500 3.78 8.67 -19.79
CA VAL A 500 2.66 9.50 -19.34
C VAL A 500 1.66 9.70 -20.46
N ARG A 501 0.39 9.38 -20.19
CA ARG A 501 -0.76 9.47 -21.09
C ARG A 501 -1.70 10.56 -20.59
N LEU A 502 -1.83 11.64 -21.35
CA LEU A 502 -2.79 12.71 -21.10
C LEU A 502 -4.04 12.48 -21.95
N ILE A 503 -5.19 12.37 -21.30
CA ILE A 503 -6.49 12.23 -21.96
C ILE A 503 -7.31 13.45 -21.60
N ILE A 504 -7.79 14.14 -22.62
CA ILE A 504 -8.57 15.37 -22.46
C ILE A 504 -9.94 15.13 -23.07
N ALA A 505 -11.00 15.31 -22.28
CA ALA A 505 -12.37 15.31 -22.77
C ALA A 505 -12.93 16.73 -22.76
N SER A 506 -13.43 17.19 -23.91
CA SER A 506 -14.01 18.53 -24.03
C SER A 506 -14.98 18.66 -25.21
N ARG A 507 -15.73 19.76 -25.25
CA ARG A 507 -16.35 20.22 -26.49
C ARG A 507 -15.29 20.75 -27.47
N PRO A 508 -15.55 20.66 -28.79
CA PRO A 508 -14.69 21.24 -29.82
C PRO A 508 -14.93 22.75 -29.95
N LEU A 509 -14.70 23.51 -28.88
CA LEU A 509 -14.72 24.97 -28.97
C LEU A 509 -13.62 25.43 -29.92
N GLU A 510 -13.88 26.46 -30.73
CA GLU A 510 -12.99 26.92 -31.81
C GLU A 510 -11.52 27.07 -31.35
N HIS A 511 -11.30 27.73 -30.21
CA HIS A 511 -9.96 27.96 -29.67
C HIS A 511 -9.25 26.68 -29.19
N ILE A 512 -9.99 25.63 -28.81
CA ILE A 512 -9.44 24.31 -28.47
C ILE A 512 -9.15 23.57 -29.76
N GLN A 513 -10.14 23.44 -30.63
CA GLN A 513 -10.05 22.69 -31.87
C GLN A 513 -8.90 23.18 -32.76
N ASN A 514 -8.77 24.50 -32.96
CA ASN A 514 -7.71 25.08 -33.78
C ASN A 514 -6.31 24.69 -33.31
N VAL A 515 -6.10 24.58 -31.99
CA VAL A 515 -4.80 24.19 -31.42
C VAL A 515 -4.54 22.70 -31.60
N PHE A 516 -5.55 21.85 -31.32
CA PHE A 516 -5.40 20.40 -31.46
C PHE A 516 -5.18 19.98 -32.92
N ASP A 517 -5.92 20.58 -33.86
CA ASP A 517 -5.78 20.30 -35.30
C ASP A 517 -4.42 20.79 -35.86
N ALA A 518 -3.91 21.90 -35.34
CA ALA A 518 -2.61 22.46 -35.73
C ALA A 518 -1.41 21.70 -35.14
N THR A 519 -1.60 20.96 -34.04
CA THR A 519 -0.50 20.29 -33.33
C THR A 519 0.11 19.15 -34.15
N LYS A 520 1.45 19.00 -34.08
CA LYS A 520 2.22 17.95 -34.77
C LYS A 520 3.13 17.19 -33.79
N PRO A 521 3.21 15.84 -33.87
CA PRO A 521 2.41 14.96 -34.73
C PRO A 521 0.91 15.04 -34.39
N ALA A 522 0.06 14.58 -35.31
CA ALA A 522 -1.39 14.68 -35.12
C ALA A 522 -1.83 13.97 -33.84
N ILE A 523 -2.64 14.66 -33.03
CA ILE A 523 -3.18 14.12 -31.78
C ILE A 523 -4.26 13.08 -32.14
N PRO A 524 -4.21 11.86 -31.59
CA PRO A 524 -5.30 10.90 -31.72
C PRO A 524 -6.62 11.45 -31.15
N ILE A 525 -7.71 11.25 -31.89
CA ILE A 525 -9.04 11.76 -31.55
C ILE A 525 -10.02 10.60 -31.37
N ILE A 526 -10.84 10.68 -30.32
CA ILE A 526 -12.12 9.96 -30.23
C ILE A 526 -13.21 11.01 -30.44
N ASP A 527 -13.99 10.84 -31.49
CA ASP A 527 -15.11 11.73 -31.79
C ASP A 527 -16.41 11.06 -31.38
N LEU A 528 -17.09 11.64 -30.39
CA LEU A 528 -18.39 11.18 -29.90
C LEU A 528 -19.53 12.07 -30.41
N ASP A 529 -19.27 12.92 -31.39
CA ASP A 529 -20.30 13.75 -32.01
C ASP A 529 -21.26 12.87 -32.83
N PRO A 530 -22.59 13.01 -32.69
CA PRO A 530 -23.57 12.19 -33.42
C PRO A 530 -23.38 12.14 -34.94
N SER A 531 -22.81 13.19 -35.52
CA SER A 531 -22.54 13.26 -36.96
C SER A 531 -21.44 12.30 -37.44
N THR A 532 -20.57 11.83 -36.54
CA THR A 532 -19.41 10.97 -36.86
C THR A 532 -19.45 9.62 -36.14
N ASP A 533 -20.11 9.56 -35.00
CA ASP A 533 -20.19 8.39 -34.14
C ASP A 533 -21.25 7.38 -34.61
N SER A 534 -20.83 6.46 -35.47
CA SER A 534 -21.72 5.42 -36.04
C SER A 534 -22.25 4.41 -35.02
N ASP A 535 -21.66 4.35 -33.81
CA ASP A 535 -22.09 3.42 -32.76
C ASP A 535 -23.14 4.06 -31.83
N ALA A 536 -23.35 5.38 -31.88
CA ALA A 536 -24.19 6.13 -30.94
C ALA A 536 -25.62 5.60 -30.87
N ASP A 537 -26.30 5.44 -32.01
CA ASP A 537 -27.70 4.99 -32.05
C ASP A 537 -27.85 3.55 -31.53
N ARG A 538 -26.91 2.65 -31.88
CA ARG A 538 -26.91 1.28 -31.35
C ARG A 538 -26.76 1.28 -29.83
N ASP A 539 -25.83 2.07 -29.31
CA ASP A 539 -25.56 2.13 -27.88
C ASP A 539 -26.71 2.81 -27.12
N ILE A 540 -27.38 3.80 -27.73
CA ILE A 540 -28.61 4.42 -27.20
C ILE A 540 -29.77 3.42 -27.19
N GLN A 541 -29.95 2.64 -28.26
CA GLN A 541 -30.98 1.61 -28.31
C GLN A 541 -30.81 0.58 -27.19
N LEU A 542 -29.56 0.14 -26.96
CA LEU A 542 -29.21 -0.73 -25.84
C LEU A 542 -29.53 -0.08 -24.50
N TYR A 543 -29.19 1.21 -24.33
CA TYR A 543 -29.47 1.97 -23.11
C TYR A 543 -30.97 2.08 -22.84
N ILE A 544 -31.76 2.53 -23.81
CA ILE A 544 -33.22 2.66 -23.70
C ILE A 544 -33.83 1.28 -23.41
N GLY A 545 -33.43 0.24 -24.14
CA GLY A 545 -33.89 -1.12 -23.91
C GLY A 545 -33.65 -1.61 -22.48
N SER A 546 -32.45 -1.36 -21.93
CA SER A 546 -32.13 -1.71 -20.53
C SER A 546 -32.99 -0.92 -19.54
N ARG A 547 -33.13 0.40 -19.73
CA ARG A 547 -33.94 1.23 -18.83
C ARG A 547 -35.41 0.80 -18.82
N PHE A 548 -35.98 0.44 -19.97
CA PHE A 548 -37.34 -0.08 -20.04
C PHE A 548 -37.45 -1.46 -19.38
N HIS A 549 -36.43 -2.31 -19.52
CA HIS A 549 -36.39 -3.58 -18.81
C HIS A 549 -36.45 -3.40 -17.30
N ASP A 550 -35.65 -2.48 -16.75
CA ASP A 550 -35.66 -2.14 -15.32
C ASP A 550 -37.06 -1.65 -14.89
N MET A 551 -37.70 -0.77 -15.68
CA MET A 551 -39.06 -0.30 -15.40
C MET A 551 -40.08 -1.44 -15.36
N TYR A 552 -39.96 -2.44 -16.24
CA TYR A 552 -40.88 -3.59 -16.23
C TYR A 552 -40.74 -4.45 -14.97
N GLU A 553 -39.53 -4.58 -14.43
CA GLU A 553 -39.26 -5.35 -13.21
C GLU A 553 -39.75 -4.63 -11.95
N GLU A 554 -39.78 -3.29 -11.96
CA GLU A 554 -40.24 -2.47 -10.83
C GLU A 554 -41.78 -2.38 -10.72
N LEU A 555 -42.51 -2.59 -11.82
CA LEU A 555 -43.96 -2.49 -11.88
C LEU A 555 -44.68 -3.75 -11.34
N PRO A 556 -45.89 -3.62 -10.76
CA PRO A 556 -46.75 -4.77 -10.48
C PRO A 556 -46.98 -5.63 -11.73
N SER A 557 -47.09 -6.95 -11.58
CA SER A 557 -47.06 -7.89 -12.71
C SER A 557 -48.09 -7.62 -13.81
N ASP A 558 -49.30 -7.17 -13.46
CA ASP A 558 -50.35 -6.86 -14.44
C ASP A 558 -50.04 -5.54 -15.20
N ASP A 559 -49.61 -4.49 -14.48
CA ASP A 559 -49.22 -3.21 -15.06
C ASP A 559 -47.96 -3.35 -15.95
N SER A 560 -46.99 -4.16 -15.51
CA SER A 560 -45.78 -4.47 -16.25
C SER A 560 -46.08 -5.12 -17.59
N ARG A 561 -46.98 -6.12 -17.63
CA ARG A 561 -47.39 -6.80 -18.86
C ARG A 561 -48.08 -5.86 -19.83
N GLU A 562 -49.02 -5.06 -19.33
CA GLU A 562 -49.76 -4.11 -20.14
C GLU A 562 -48.83 -3.02 -20.72
N PHE A 563 -48.00 -2.42 -19.88
CA PHE A 563 -47.07 -1.37 -20.31
C PHE A 563 -46.03 -1.90 -21.30
N ARG A 564 -45.49 -3.11 -21.07
CA ARG A 564 -44.59 -3.77 -22.02
C ARG A 564 -45.25 -4.03 -23.37
N HIS A 565 -46.48 -4.54 -23.38
CA HIS A 565 -47.23 -4.77 -24.61
C HIS A 565 -47.46 -3.47 -25.39
N GLN A 566 -47.79 -2.38 -24.71
CA GLN A 566 -47.90 -1.05 -25.33
C GLN A 566 -46.57 -0.58 -25.94
N CYS A 567 -45.46 -0.78 -25.23
CA CYS A 567 -44.14 -0.38 -25.71
C CYS A 567 -43.71 -1.15 -26.97
N GLU A 568 -43.96 -2.46 -26.98
CA GLU A 568 -43.69 -3.34 -28.12
C GLU A 568 -44.60 -2.99 -29.32
N ALA A 569 -45.91 -2.80 -29.09
CA ALA A 569 -46.87 -2.46 -30.13
C ALA A 569 -46.60 -1.09 -30.79
N LEU A 570 -46.05 -0.14 -30.02
CA LEU A 570 -45.72 1.20 -30.51
C LEU A 570 -44.28 1.32 -31.02
N HIS A 571 -43.48 0.25 -30.99
CA HIS A 571 -42.04 0.28 -31.32
C HIS A 571 -41.29 1.40 -30.59
N VAL A 572 -41.59 1.58 -29.30
CA VAL A 572 -41.11 2.73 -28.51
C VAL A 572 -39.60 2.85 -28.55
N VAL A 573 -38.87 1.76 -28.28
CA VAL A 573 -37.40 1.78 -28.21
C VAL A 573 -36.78 2.26 -29.52
N ASP A 574 -37.27 1.79 -30.66
CA ASP A 574 -36.74 2.15 -31.97
C ASP A 574 -37.02 3.61 -32.33
N ILE A 575 -38.25 4.08 -32.06
CA ILE A 575 -38.65 5.46 -32.35
C ILE A 575 -37.89 6.42 -31.45
N LEU A 576 -37.79 6.13 -30.14
CA LEU A 576 -37.05 6.97 -29.21
C LEU A 576 -35.55 6.98 -29.55
N THR A 577 -34.97 5.85 -29.96
CA THR A 577 -33.57 5.81 -30.43
C THR A 577 -33.37 6.76 -31.62
N HIS A 578 -34.22 6.68 -32.64
CA HIS A 578 -34.14 7.55 -33.81
C HIS A 578 -34.35 9.03 -33.43
N GLN A 579 -35.25 9.33 -32.49
CA GLN A 579 -35.46 10.68 -31.98
C GLN A 579 -34.26 11.20 -31.19
N ALA A 580 -33.48 10.34 -30.52
CA ALA A 580 -32.31 10.76 -29.76
C ALA A 580 -31.22 11.38 -30.64
N LYS A 581 -31.14 11.03 -31.94
CA LYS A 581 -30.12 11.51 -32.89
C LYS A 581 -28.70 11.43 -32.31
N GLY A 582 -28.32 10.28 -31.75
CA GLY A 582 -27.01 10.09 -31.12
C GLY A 582 -26.75 10.82 -29.78
N LEU A 583 -27.72 11.54 -29.20
CA LEU A 583 -27.56 12.24 -27.93
C LEU A 583 -28.02 11.39 -26.74
N PHE A 584 -27.06 10.89 -25.95
CA PHE A 584 -27.35 10.12 -24.72
C PHE A 584 -28.17 10.90 -23.70
N ILE A 585 -27.91 12.21 -23.55
CA ILE A 585 -28.68 13.04 -22.61
C ILE A 585 -30.18 13.02 -22.94
N TRP A 586 -30.55 12.98 -24.21
CA TRP A 586 -31.94 12.88 -24.63
C TRP A 586 -32.55 11.56 -24.18
N ALA A 587 -31.84 10.45 -24.41
CA ALA A 587 -32.28 9.12 -24.02
C ALA A 587 -32.43 8.96 -22.51
N VAL A 588 -31.49 9.52 -21.74
CA VAL A 588 -31.54 9.57 -20.27
C VAL A 588 -32.78 10.35 -19.82
N THR A 589 -32.94 11.59 -20.29
CA THR A 589 -34.05 12.47 -19.90
C THR A 589 -35.42 11.86 -20.25
N VAL A 590 -35.55 11.24 -21.43
CA VAL A 590 -36.79 10.57 -21.83
C VAL A 590 -37.08 9.33 -20.99
N CYS A 591 -36.08 8.48 -20.75
CA CYS A 591 -36.27 7.30 -19.90
C CYS A 591 -36.68 7.73 -18.49
N ASP A 592 -36.01 8.72 -17.90
CA ASP A 592 -36.35 9.25 -16.58
C ASP A 592 -37.77 9.83 -16.56
N PHE A 593 -38.15 10.60 -17.57
CA PHE A 593 -39.51 11.11 -17.72
C PHE A 593 -40.55 9.99 -17.83
N ILE A 594 -40.27 8.87 -18.50
CA ILE A 594 -41.21 7.75 -18.58
C ILE A 594 -41.26 6.97 -17.26
N SER A 595 -40.11 6.73 -16.62
CA SER A 595 -40.00 5.95 -15.37
C SER A 595 -40.83 6.53 -14.23
N GLU A 596 -41.00 7.85 -14.14
CA GLU A 596 -41.79 8.46 -13.07
C GLU A 596 -43.28 8.07 -13.12
N PHE A 597 -43.84 7.85 -14.32
CA PHE A 597 -45.20 7.35 -14.46
C PHE A 597 -45.35 6.56 -15.77
N PRO A 598 -45.03 5.25 -15.76
CA PRO A 598 -45.05 4.42 -16.96
C PRO A 598 -46.48 4.22 -17.48
N CYS A 599 -46.88 4.99 -18.49
CA CYS A 599 -48.23 4.89 -19.05
C CYS A 599 -48.30 5.25 -20.53
N GLU A 600 -49.35 4.75 -21.20
CA GLU A 600 -49.58 4.94 -22.63
C GLU A 600 -49.64 6.42 -23.05
N SER A 601 -50.18 7.30 -22.20
CA SER A 601 -50.32 8.72 -22.54
C SER A 601 -48.98 9.45 -22.63
N ARG A 602 -48.02 9.12 -21.74
CA ARG A 602 -46.64 9.66 -21.82
C ARG A 602 -45.92 9.14 -23.06
N LEU A 603 -46.11 7.86 -23.42
CA LEU A 603 -45.58 7.31 -24.67
C LEU A 603 -46.15 8.04 -25.88
N LYS A 604 -47.48 8.14 -25.99
CA LYS A 604 -48.15 8.83 -27.11
C LYS A 604 -47.74 10.31 -27.24
N MET A 605 -47.50 10.99 -26.11
CA MET A 605 -47.01 12.38 -26.11
C MET A 605 -45.63 12.50 -26.78
N LEU A 606 -44.70 11.58 -26.48
CA LEU A 606 -43.34 11.59 -27.05
C LEU A 606 -43.30 11.09 -28.50
N LEU A 607 -44.19 10.17 -28.86
CA LEU A 607 -44.24 9.57 -30.20
C LEU A 607 -45.10 10.36 -31.19
N GLY A 608 -46.02 11.21 -30.69
CA GLY A 608 -47.04 11.91 -31.47
C GLY A 608 -46.51 13.13 -32.24
N ASP A 609 -45.39 13.72 -31.81
CA ASP A 609 -44.82 14.91 -32.45
C ASP A 609 -43.85 14.52 -33.58
N ARG A 610 -44.41 14.07 -34.70
CA ARG A 610 -43.65 13.74 -35.92
C ARG A 610 -43.24 14.97 -36.73
N GLY A 611 -43.56 16.18 -36.24
CA GLY A 611 -43.48 17.42 -37.00
C GLY A 611 -42.66 18.50 -36.31
N ILE A 612 -41.35 18.28 -36.16
CA ILE A 612 -40.23 19.23 -36.41
C ILE A 612 -38.96 18.45 -36.09
N ALA A 613 -38.42 17.80 -37.11
CA ALA A 613 -37.24 16.94 -37.03
C ALA A 613 -35.92 17.74 -37.07
N ILE A 614 -35.89 19.02 -36.68
CA ILE A 614 -34.71 19.87 -36.91
C ILE A 614 -33.76 19.94 -35.70
N ASP A 615 -34.21 19.75 -34.44
CA ASP A 615 -33.26 19.62 -33.33
C ASP A 615 -33.87 18.88 -32.12
N SER A 616 -33.59 17.58 -31.97
CA SER A 616 -34.34 16.67 -31.08
C SER A 616 -34.26 17.02 -29.60
N LEU A 617 -33.14 17.62 -29.17
CA LEU A 617 -32.94 18.08 -27.80
C LEU A 617 -33.75 19.35 -27.51
N ASN A 618 -33.79 20.29 -28.45
CA ASN A 618 -34.58 21.51 -28.34
C ASN A 618 -36.07 21.18 -28.36
N THR A 619 -36.49 20.22 -29.19
CA THR A 619 -37.85 19.70 -29.17
C THR A 619 -38.18 19.12 -27.79
N LEU A 620 -37.31 18.29 -27.20
CA LEU A 620 -37.52 17.75 -25.86
C LEU A 620 -37.67 18.85 -24.80
N TYR A 621 -36.81 19.86 -24.82
CA TYR A 621 -36.88 20.99 -23.89
C TYR A 621 -38.14 21.82 -24.07
N ARG A 622 -38.53 22.09 -25.33
CA ARG A 622 -39.81 22.75 -25.66
C ARG A 622 -41.00 21.92 -25.21
N THR A 623 -40.98 20.60 -25.39
CA THR A 623 -42.05 19.70 -24.93
C THR A 623 -42.15 19.71 -23.41
N ALA A 624 -41.03 19.64 -22.68
CA ALA A 624 -41.02 19.71 -21.22
C ALA A 624 -41.58 21.04 -20.68
N LEU A 625 -41.14 22.17 -21.26
CA LEU A 625 -41.64 23.50 -20.91
C LEU A 625 -43.12 23.68 -21.32
N GLY A 626 -43.49 23.20 -22.50
CA GLY A 626 -44.86 23.24 -23.03
C GLY A 626 -45.84 22.38 -22.24
N ALA A 627 -45.40 21.24 -21.69
CA ALA A 627 -46.24 20.38 -20.85
C ALA A 627 -46.75 21.14 -19.61
N ILE A 628 -45.88 21.90 -18.94
CA ILE A 628 -46.23 22.72 -17.76
C ILE A 628 -47.31 23.74 -18.11
N VAL A 629 -47.19 24.35 -19.29
CA VAL A 629 -48.12 25.35 -19.80
C VAL A 629 -49.46 24.73 -20.18
N SER A 630 -49.45 23.62 -20.91
CA SER A 630 -50.65 22.95 -21.42
C SER A 630 -51.57 22.47 -20.28
N GLU A 631 -51.00 21.96 -19.19
CA GLU A 631 -51.73 21.57 -17.98
C GLU A 631 -52.41 22.76 -17.26
N ASN A 632 -52.01 24.00 -17.56
CA ASN A 632 -52.43 25.23 -16.88
C ASN A 632 -52.95 26.31 -17.85
N SER A 633 -53.62 25.88 -18.92
CA SER A 633 -54.04 26.66 -20.12
C SER A 633 -54.68 28.04 -19.89
N ARG A 634 -55.21 28.36 -18.70
CA ARG A 634 -55.95 29.61 -18.42
C ARG A 634 -55.06 30.84 -18.16
N LYS A 635 -53.74 30.69 -18.03
CA LYS A 635 -52.79 31.78 -17.68
C LYS A 635 -51.50 31.75 -18.51
N ASP A 636 -51.56 31.32 -19.76
CA ASP A 636 -50.38 30.99 -20.58
C ASP A 636 -49.25 32.07 -20.56
N PRO A 637 -49.49 33.35 -20.86
CA PRO A 637 -48.40 34.34 -20.93
C PRO A 637 -47.74 34.64 -19.57
N ILE A 638 -48.55 34.73 -18.51
CA ILE A 638 -48.09 35.01 -17.14
C ILE A 638 -47.29 33.81 -16.60
N LEU A 639 -47.75 32.59 -16.92
CA LEU A 639 -47.08 31.37 -16.54
C LEU A 639 -45.72 31.22 -17.24
N ARG A 640 -45.64 31.48 -18.55
CA ARG A 640 -44.36 31.48 -19.28
C ARG A 640 -43.39 32.52 -18.73
N GLU A 641 -43.86 33.73 -18.43
CA GLU A 641 -43.02 34.74 -17.77
C GLU A 641 -42.52 34.27 -16.40
N HIS A 642 -43.38 33.65 -15.59
CA HIS A 642 -42.97 33.11 -14.30
C HIS A 642 -41.92 32.00 -14.42
N ILE A 643 -42.11 31.05 -15.34
CA ILE A 643 -41.14 29.98 -15.62
C ILE A 643 -39.80 30.59 -16.07
N ARG A 644 -39.81 31.56 -17.00
CA ARG A 644 -38.58 32.27 -17.42
C ARG A 644 -37.89 32.97 -16.26
N ASN A 645 -38.63 33.65 -15.38
CA ASN A 645 -38.05 34.30 -14.21
C ASN A 645 -37.40 33.29 -13.24
N VAL A 646 -38.03 32.13 -13.02
CA VAL A 646 -37.44 31.04 -12.21
C VAL A 646 -36.14 30.55 -12.85
N LEU A 647 -36.15 30.27 -14.16
CA LEU A 647 -34.97 29.79 -14.89
C LEU A 647 -33.86 30.84 -14.95
N ALA A 648 -34.21 32.13 -15.13
CA ALA A 648 -33.27 33.23 -15.13
C ALA A 648 -32.59 33.39 -13.77
N ALA A 649 -33.32 33.20 -12.66
CA ALA A 649 -32.74 33.19 -11.32
C ALA A 649 -31.75 32.04 -11.12
N ILE A 650 -32.06 30.84 -11.63
CA ILE A 650 -31.14 29.69 -11.57
C ILE A 650 -29.85 29.97 -12.36
N ILE A 651 -29.98 30.51 -13.58
CA ILE A 651 -28.84 30.86 -14.43
C ILE A 651 -28.01 31.97 -13.77
N ALA A 652 -28.65 33.00 -13.24
CA ALA A 652 -27.99 34.13 -12.59
C ALA A 652 -27.28 33.74 -11.28
N ALA A 653 -27.76 32.71 -10.59
CA ALA A 653 -27.11 32.21 -9.38
C ALA A 653 -25.75 31.56 -9.67
N GLY A 654 -25.56 30.98 -10.87
CA GLY A 654 -24.27 30.44 -11.32
C GLY A 654 -23.72 29.27 -10.51
N GLY A 655 -24.51 28.66 -9.62
CA GLY A 655 -24.12 27.58 -8.73
C GLY A 655 -25.30 27.02 -7.90
N PRO A 656 -25.05 26.11 -6.94
CA PRO A 656 -26.11 25.53 -6.11
C PRO A 656 -26.94 26.60 -5.39
N ILE A 657 -28.26 26.56 -5.57
CA ILE A 657 -29.17 27.55 -5.00
C ILE A 657 -30.39 26.91 -4.35
N HIS A 658 -30.69 27.32 -3.12
CA HIS A 658 -31.84 26.79 -2.38
C HIS A 658 -33.16 27.30 -2.98
N VAL A 659 -34.16 26.43 -3.12
CA VAL A 659 -35.46 26.73 -3.74
C VAL A 659 -36.14 27.94 -3.09
N ASN A 660 -36.12 28.04 -1.76
CA ASN A 660 -36.67 29.19 -1.03
C ASN A 660 -36.01 30.54 -1.37
N ARG A 661 -34.77 30.53 -1.85
CA ARG A 661 -34.07 31.76 -2.25
C ARG A 661 -34.60 32.25 -3.60
N ILE A 662 -34.81 31.32 -4.53
CA ILE A 662 -35.46 31.63 -5.81
C ILE A 662 -36.91 32.03 -5.59
N ASP A 663 -37.65 31.29 -4.76
CA ASP A 663 -39.05 31.59 -4.46
C ASP A 663 -39.20 33.03 -3.98
N ARG A 664 -38.37 33.48 -3.03
CA ARG A 664 -38.34 34.88 -2.58
C ARG A 664 -37.97 35.89 -3.67
N ALA A 665 -37.03 35.55 -4.55
CA ALA A 665 -36.58 36.44 -5.62
C ALA A 665 -37.61 36.62 -6.75
N VAL A 666 -38.43 35.60 -7.01
CA VAL A 666 -39.38 35.58 -8.15
C VAL A 666 -40.86 35.57 -7.71
N HIS A 667 -41.12 35.68 -6.40
CA HIS A 667 -42.46 35.59 -5.82
C HIS A 667 -43.38 36.68 -6.39
N ARG A 668 -44.55 36.28 -6.91
CA ARG A 668 -45.66 37.19 -7.18
C ARG A 668 -46.98 36.53 -6.77
N PRO A 669 -47.94 37.28 -6.19
CA PRO A 669 -49.24 36.73 -5.82
C PRO A 669 -49.96 36.08 -7.02
N GLY A 670 -50.36 34.82 -6.87
CA GLY A 670 -51.11 34.08 -7.89
C GLY A 670 -50.28 33.33 -8.94
N ASN A 671 -48.94 33.32 -8.81
CA ASN A 671 -48.04 32.42 -9.54
C ASN A 671 -48.04 31.00 -8.96
N LEU A 672 -47.57 30.04 -9.74
CA LEU A 672 -47.31 28.68 -9.25
C LEU A 672 -46.15 28.69 -8.26
N SER A 673 -46.06 27.67 -7.40
CA SER A 673 -44.89 27.56 -6.53
C SER A 673 -43.66 27.22 -7.36
N VAL A 674 -42.51 27.76 -6.97
CA VAL A 674 -41.23 27.45 -7.63
C VAL A 674 -40.96 25.95 -7.56
N SER A 675 -41.24 25.30 -6.41
CA SER A 675 -41.12 23.84 -6.29
C SER A 675 -41.98 23.07 -7.30
N TYR A 676 -43.17 23.56 -7.65
CA TYR A 676 -44.01 22.91 -8.66
C TYR A 676 -43.39 23.00 -10.06
N VAL A 677 -42.87 24.18 -10.44
CA VAL A 677 -42.16 24.35 -11.72
C VAL A 677 -40.93 23.44 -11.80
N LEU A 678 -40.13 23.40 -10.73
CA LEU A 678 -38.91 22.61 -10.68
C LEU A 678 -39.19 21.11 -10.66
N ASN A 679 -40.20 20.66 -9.92
CA ASN A 679 -40.63 19.26 -9.91
C ASN A 679 -41.12 18.80 -11.29
N LYS A 680 -41.64 19.70 -12.13
CA LYS A 680 -42.05 19.37 -13.50
C LYS A 680 -40.88 19.38 -14.49
N LEU A 681 -39.81 20.10 -14.16
CA LEU A 681 -38.56 20.15 -14.93
C LEU A 681 -37.50 19.21 -14.36
N TRP A 682 -37.86 18.28 -13.47
CA TRP A 682 -36.89 17.45 -12.75
C TRP A 682 -36.00 16.59 -13.66
N SER A 683 -36.50 16.25 -14.85
CA SER A 683 -35.78 15.49 -15.88
C SER A 683 -34.68 16.30 -16.57
N VAL A 684 -34.68 17.64 -16.39
CA VAL A 684 -33.68 18.58 -16.91
C VAL A 684 -33.05 19.45 -15.81
N ILE A 685 -33.60 19.45 -14.58
CA ILE A 685 -33.16 20.18 -13.39
C ILE A 685 -33.10 19.24 -12.17
N GLN A 686 -32.00 19.19 -11.42
CA GLN A 686 -31.74 18.20 -10.39
C GLN A 686 -31.91 18.88 -9.05
N LEU A 687 -32.82 18.35 -8.25
CA LEU A 687 -33.11 18.81 -6.90
C LEU A 687 -32.48 17.84 -5.92
N SER A 688 -31.59 18.35 -5.06
CA SER A 688 -31.04 17.61 -3.92
C SER A 688 -31.34 18.40 -2.65
N GLU A 689 -32.14 17.84 -1.74
CA GLU A 689 -32.45 18.46 -0.44
C GLU A 689 -32.91 19.94 -0.55
N ASN A 690 -33.84 20.23 -1.48
CA ASN A 690 -34.32 21.59 -1.80
C ASN A 690 -33.24 22.57 -2.29
N THR A 691 -32.07 22.06 -2.68
CA THR A 691 -31.04 22.81 -3.40
C THR A 691 -31.07 22.38 -4.85
N ILE A 692 -31.20 23.36 -5.73
CA ILE A 692 -31.10 23.15 -7.17
C ILE A 692 -29.63 23.01 -7.49
N LEU A 693 -29.26 21.84 -8.01
CA LEU A 693 -27.96 21.60 -8.59
C LEU A 693 -28.04 21.87 -10.09
N PRO A 694 -27.05 22.57 -10.65
CA PRO A 694 -26.97 22.80 -12.09
C PRO A 694 -26.72 21.46 -12.80
N VAL A 695 -27.62 21.08 -13.72
CA VAL A 695 -27.67 19.69 -14.21
C VAL A 695 -26.89 19.47 -15.48
N HIS A 696 -27.16 20.30 -16.49
CA HIS A 696 -26.64 20.04 -17.81
C HIS A 696 -26.53 21.31 -18.64
N GLN A 697 -25.32 21.59 -19.11
CA GLN A 697 -25.01 22.78 -19.89
C GLN A 697 -25.88 22.92 -21.14
N SER A 698 -26.29 21.82 -21.78
CA SER A 698 -27.11 21.90 -22.99
C SER A 698 -28.49 22.53 -22.77
N PHE A 699 -29.08 22.41 -21.58
CA PHE A 699 -30.36 23.07 -21.29
C PHE A 699 -30.19 24.58 -21.10
N TYR A 700 -29.10 25.00 -20.46
CA TYR A 700 -28.77 26.42 -20.32
C TYR A 700 -28.37 27.03 -21.67
N ASP A 701 -27.59 26.32 -22.49
CA ASP A 701 -27.23 26.74 -23.84
C ASP A 701 -28.49 26.94 -24.69
N PHE A 702 -29.47 26.02 -24.61
CA PHE A 702 -30.78 26.16 -25.25
C PHE A 702 -31.50 27.45 -24.84
N LEU A 703 -31.60 27.76 -23.54
CA LEU A 703 -32.31 28.96 -23.04
C LEU A 703 -31.62 30.28 -23.40
N GLN A 704 -30.35 30.23 -23.81
CA GLN A 704 -29.51 31.38 -24.14
C GLN A 704 -29.34 31.57 -25.65
N ASP A 705 -29.98 30.74 -26.49
CA ASP A 705 -29.94 30.85 -27.94
C ASP A 705 -31.38 30.99 -28.49
N PRO A 706 -31.77 32.18 -28.98
CA PRO A 706 -33.13 32.42 -29.46
C PRO A 706 -33.47 31.58 -30.71
N GLU A 707 -32.48 31.16 -31.50
CA GLU A 707 -32.71 30.27 -32.64
C GLU A 707 -33.10 28.84 -32.17
N GLN A 708 -32.62 28.43 -30.99
CA GLN A 708 -32.87 27.11 -30.41
C GLN A 708 -34.16 27.06 -29.58
N CYS A 709 -34.37 28.00 -28.66
CA CYS A 709 -35.52 28.00 -27.74
C CYS A 709 -36.71 28.86 -28.18
N GLY A 710 -36.52 29.73 -29.17
CA GLY A 710 -37.54 30.67 -29.64
C GLY A 710 -37.82 31.77 -28.62
N ASP A 711 -38.44 32.85 -29.10
CA ASP A 711 -38.69 34.08 -28.32
C ASP A 711 -39.51 33.85 -27.02
N GLU A 712 -40.31 32.79 -27.02
CA GLU A 712 -41.15 32.40 -25.89
C GLU A 712 -40.39 31.89 -24.66
N TRP A 713 -39.19 31.33 -24.85
CA TRP A 713 -38.37 30.72 -23.79
C TRP A 713 -37.00 31.37 -23.63
N TYR A 714 -36.61 32.26 -24.54
CA TYR A 714 -35.32 32.94 -24.52
C TYR A 714 -35.15 33.82 -23.27
N ILE A 715 -33.96 33.70 -22.65
CA ILE A 715 -33.54 34.47 -21.49
C ILE A 715 -32.39 35.39 -21.88
N ASP A 716 -32.74 36.65 -22.13
CA ASP A 716 -31.79 37.72 -22.43
C ASP A 716 -30.95 38.15 -21.21
N ASP A 717 -29.91 38.94 -21.46
CA ASP A 717 -28.99 39.40 -20.41
C ASP A 717 -29.65 40.41 -19.44
N GLU A 718 -30.69 41.13 -19.87
CA GLU A 718 -31.43 42.05 -19.01
C GLU A 718 -32.24 41.28 -17.94
N GLN A 719 -32.87 40.16 -18.32
CA GLN A 719 -33.56 39.26 -17.42
C GLN A 719 -32.59 38.57 -16.45
N LYS A 720 -31.41 38.14 -16.93
CA LYS A 720 -30.37 37.58 -16.04
C LYS A 720 -29.90 38.62 -15.03
N GLN A 721 -29.65 39.85 -15.46
CA GLN A 721 -29.22 40.94 -14.58
C GLN A 721 -30.28 41.25 -13.52
N LYS A 722 -31.55 41.39 -13.93
CA LYS A 722 -32.68 41.61 -13.04
C LYS A 722 -32.86 40.49 -12.02
N ALA A 723 -32.67 39.23 -12.44
CA ALA A 723 -32.73 38.08 -11.55
C ALA A 723 -31.54 38.07 -10.57
N SER A 724 -30.33 38.39 -11.02
CA SER A 724 -29.15 38.58 -10.16
C SER A 724 -29.41 39.65 -9.10
N ASP A 725 -29.95 40.80 -9.49
CA ASP A 725 -30.22 41.90 -8.55
C ASP A 725 -31.30 41.51 -7.53
N SER A 726 -32.34 40.81 -7.96
CA SER A 726 -33.38 40.28 -7.08
C SER A 726 -32.82 39.24 -6.09
N LEU A 727 -31.88 38.40 -6.53
CA LEU A 727 -31.21 37.42 -5.67
C LEU A 727 -30.27 38.06 -4.63
N LYS A 728 -29.67 39.20 -4.95
CA LYS A 728 -28.86 39.99 -4.00
C LYS A 728 -29.74 40.66 -2.94
N MET A 729 -30.88 41.22 -3.34
CA MET A 729 -31.84 41.83 -2.42
C MET A 729 -32.50 40.85 -1.44
N VAL A 730 -32.44 39.55 -1.71
CA VAL A 730 -32.92 38.49 -0.79
C VAL A 730 -31.86 38.12 0.26
N ASP A 731 -30.60 38.45 0.00
CA ASP A 731 -29.47 38.19 0.90
C ASP A 731 -29.21 39.37 1.86
N ASP A 732 -29.57 40.60 1.46
CA ASP A 732 -29.63 41.81 2.30
C ASP A 732 -30.86 41.80 3.23
#